data_AF-A0A6M4J9Q0-F1
#
_entry.id   AF-A0A6M4J9Q0-F1
#
_cell.length_a   1.000
_cell.length_b   1.000
_cell.length_c   1.000
_cell.angle_alpha   90.00
_cell.angle_beta   90.00
_cell.angle_gamma   90.00
#
_symmetry.space_group_name_H-M   'P 1'
#
loop_
_entity.id
_entity.type
_entity.pdbx_description
1 polymer ?
#
loop_
_entity_poly.entity_id
_entity_poly.type
_entity_poly.pdbx_seq_one_letter_code
_entity_poly.pdbx_strand_id
1 'polypeptide(L)'
;MTKNKLILLTANGLLLPIIASSSACKTNSSKSKDTEIKNDKENNAPVDNSISTGSNNNNTNTNDTSTGTSTMLGSDSINSIRKLGFDELFDLKLIHFGVEKNKKDFTPQTIEKNYEEIVQLELKNKFRNNITAQLTAVTTEWNANLTGKLKITVLFADKNDTSFTFINSFELSGFKTTDGGVNDDGTFPENPNLNTISNFDKYAQANQLERFQIDNTEYMKGLKNQYQGQSIEQLRPELNYTAIAAQKFNEKAKLANINSYEDSVYKGYTLPKLNNDGSFNGLSIFSGSVPAKHSTIDFLGDRNVYQSIGLARLLPNEFYKQIGLETLAVGFNYTDTFIDEISKAQHSIDLLTKWKSENELERLKEYKDAAIDQKKTELTLLNYDEERELNIAYEADKAAIRKNFQEARAKINQEINKIQNYTFDDVIAIFNKEIKEYQIELKLNRKFRGANGTMWIMDYEIPTGAKKYPTKWYFGTNSHVAKLMSSSTFNGFDVTVLSPETGIKSVLKLTGLDERFTNYSFSGSDVQKGVTKIYDAVDYLTTSPSKYLSDTDKAKYKDVEEMIDFAIIEIDFEKITSNNQNIQSSVTSNNVMLNSNILANAEDLAKAITNNYYAREDKNKTKFLPKSYLHNYEQIDYPFRKKGSKDKNTDELFALGYPMAREDFFLRRYYDDDQIKWKETYQSLWTNSDYRFYNASNVSEGGKANISEERYKRGNFLSYQIGYRSFIDKPGINDGFIVSPIRGKEIYKTYDETKTKLKSYFNSGLQYMLRHFVPVGGSSGSSVRNQNNELVGVHSTIIQSAKTDFVAAFRSEGYDYKGAYGEYNLPQYDLIYGGGKEQKTSYLDSLINKYGENGIHTWLFKNGASKSNIPSQFLFNNTENELNK
;
A
#
# COMPACT_ATOMS: atom_id res chain seq x y z
N MET A 1 -0.44 -38.74 -14.35
CA MET A 1 -1.61 -38.62 -15.25
C MET A 1 -2.65 -37.74 -14.56
N THR A 2 -2.61 -36.45 -14.87
CA THR A 2 -3.40 -35.40 -14.22
C THR A 2 -3.87 -34.50 -15.36
N LYS A 3 -5.19 -34.28 -15.48
CA LYS A 3 -5.78 -33.50 -16.56
C LYS A 3 -5.32 -32.03 -16.45
N ASN A 4 -4.46 -31.59 -17.36
CA ASN A 4 -4.12 -30.18 -17.55
C ASN A 4 -5.39 -29.43 -17.99
N LYS A 5 -5.96 -28.60 -17.10
CA LYS A 5 -6.93 -27.56 -17.48
C LYS A 5 -6.14 -26.39 -18.05
N LEU A 6 -6.24 -26.20 -19.36
CA LEU A 6 -5.80 -25.01 -20.10
C LEU A 6 -6.67 -23.83 -19.64
N ILE A 7 -6.10 -22.88 -18.89
CA ILE A 7 -6.78 -21.60 -18.60
C ILE A 7 -6.40 -20.65 -19.73
N LEU A 8 -7.30 -20.47 -20.70
CA LEU A 8 -7.18 -19.41 -21.70
C LEU A 8 -7.42 -18.08 -20.99
N LEU A 9 -6.41 -17.21 -20.92
CA LEU A 9 -6.62 -15.81 -20.57
C LEU A 9 -7.33 -15.14 -21.75
N THR A 10 -8.53 -14.62 -21.50
CA THR A 10 -9.33 -13.83 -22.45
C THR A 10 -8.51 -12.68 -23.05
N ALA A 11 -8.37 -12.67 -24.38
CA ALA A 11 -7.60 -11.73 -25.17
C ALA A 11 -8.25 -10.34 -25.36
N ASN A 12 -8.70 -9.70 -24.28
CA ASN A 12 -9.23 -8.32 -24.33
C ASN A 12 -8.18 -7.25 -23.99
N GLY A 13 -6.89 -7.55 -24.20
CA GLY A 13 -5.77 -6.68 -23.80
C GLY A 13 -4.76 -6.34 -24.90
N LEU A 14 -5.13 -6.48 -26.18
CA LEU A 14 -4.24 -6.13 -27.29
C LEU A 14 -4.33 -4.63 -27.61
N LEU A 15 -3.64 -3.84 -26.78
CA LEU A 15 -2.94 -2.59 -27.11
C LEU A 15 -2.03 -2.22 -25.90
N LEU A 16 -0.95 -2.99 -25.71
CA LEU A 16 0.37 -2.75 -25.03
C LEU A 16 0.46 -2.12 -23.61
N PRO A 17 1.60 -2.21 -22.89
CA PRO A 17 2.55 -3.31 -22.66
C PRO A 17 2.67 -3.69 -21.15
N ILE A 18 3.55 -4.66 -20.90
CA ILE A 18 3.94 -5.37 -19.66
C ILE A 18 4.24 -4.46 -18.44
N ILE A 19 3.75 -4.82 -17.24
CA ILE A 19 4.46 -4.90 -15.93
C ILE A 19 3.51 -5.42 -14.80
N ALA A 20 4.01 -6.43 -14.06
CA ALA A 20 3.75 -6.89 -12.67
C ALA A 20 2.33 -7.19 -12.09
N SER A 21 2.09 -8.49 -11.89
CA SER A 21 1.54 -9.20 -10.71
C SER A 21 0.26 -8.73 -9.99
N SER A 22 -0.83 -9.47 -10.24
CA SER A 22 -1.89 -9.72 -9.24
C SER A 22 -2.19 -11.23 -9.20
N SER A 23 -1.55 -11.96 -8.28
CA SER A 23 -1.78 -13.40 -8.08
C SER A 23 -3.00 -13.63 -7.18
N ALA A 24 -4.02 -14.28 -7.75
CA ALA A 24 -5.12 -14.90 -7.04
C ALA A 24 -4.75 -16.35 -6.64
N CYS A 25 -5.23 -16.76 -5.47
CA CYS A 25 -4.90 -17.95 -4.71
C CYS A 25 -4.84 -19.29 -5.48
N LYS A 26 -3.81 -20.10 -5.18
CA LYS A 26 -3.86 -21.57 -5.21
C LYS A 26 -3.09 -22.10 -3.98
N THR A 27 -3.82 -22.62 -3.00
CA THR A 27 -3.27 -23.33 -1.83
C THR A 27 -3.12 -24.81 -2.16
N ASN A 28 -1.93 -25.39 -1.98
CA ASN A 28 -1.71 -26.83 -1.98
C ASN A 28 -1.33 -27.29 -0.56
N SER A 29 -2.09 -28.23 -0.01
CA SER A 29 -1.81 -28.90 1.25
C SER A 29 -0.90 -30.11 1.03
N SER A 30 0.18 -30.25 1.79
CA SER A 30 0.83 -31.56 2.00
C SER A 30 1.32 -31.70 3.44
N LYS A 31 0.85 -32.76 4.08
CA LYS A 31 1.28 -33.27 5.40
C LYS A 31 2.72 -33.76 5.33
N SER A 32 3.53 -33.49 6.36
CA SER A 32 4.71 -34.31 6.68
C SER A 32 4.80 -34.55 8.18
N LYS A 33 5.19 -35.79 8.50
CA LYS A 33 5.24 -36.42 9.82
C LYS A 33 6.44 -35.95 10.66
N ASP A 34 6.25 -36.04 11.96
CA ASP A 34 7.19 -35.79 13.05
C ASP A 34 8.42 -36.71 13.04
N THR A 35 9.55 -36.15 13.51
CA THR A 35 10.54 -36.92 14.27
C THR A 35 11.16 -36.04 15.36
N GLU A 36 10.98 -36.46 16.61
CA GLU A 36 11.55 -35.91 17.84
C GLU A 36 13.08 -36.00 17.88
N ILE A 37 13.76 -34.99 18.44
CA ILE A 37 14.99 -35.17 19.22
C ILE A 37 14.94 -34.28 20.46
N LYS A 38 15.30 -34.90 21.59
CA LYS A 38 15.15 -34.50 22.99
C LYS A 38 16.09 -33.37 23.43
N ASN A 39 15.58 -32.63 24.42
CA ASN A 39 16.26 -31.68 25.31
C ASN A 39 17.45 -32.30 26.05
N ASP A 40 18.41 -31.45 26.43
CA ASP A 40 18.97 -31.46 27.79
C ASP A 40 19.29 -30.03 28.27
N LYS A 41 19.08 -29.84 29.58
CA LYS A 41 19.09 -28.60 30.37
C LYS A 41 20.43 -28.43 31.12
N GLU A 42 20.52 -27.26 31.77
CA GLU A 42 21.27 -26.92 33.00
C GLU A 42 22.60 -26.18 32.80
N ASN A 43 23.03 -25.23 33.64
CA ASN A 43 22.42 -24.37 34.67
C ASN A 43 23.50 -23.34 35.07
N ASN A 44 23.04 -22.14 35.44
CA ASN A 44 23.51 -21.25 36.51
C ASN A 44 24.95 -20.71 36.60
N ALA A 45 24.98 -19.38 36.70
CA ALA A 45 26.03 -18.47 37.20
C ALA A 45 26.28 -18.62 38.72
N PRO A 46 26.80 -17.62 39.46
CA PRO A 46 27.93 -16.67 39.29
C PRO A 46 28.86 -16.69 40.53
N VAL A 47 30.07 -16.09 40.49
CA VAL A 47 30.73 -15.57 41.73
C VAL A 47 31.49 -14.27 41.45
N ASP A 48 31.44 -13.44 42.49
CA ASP A 48 31.59 -12.01 42.68
C ASP A 48 32.98 -11.63 43.27
N ASN A 49 33.21 -10.30 43.41
CA ASN A 49 34.12 -9.59 44.31
C ASN A 49 35.63 -9.52 43.97
N SER A 50 36.40 -8.45 44.23
CA SER A 50 36.18 -7.08 44.75
C SER A 50 37.57 -6.43 45.01
N ILE A 51 37.69 -5.09 44.97
CA ILE A 51 38.60 -4.24 45.84
C ILE A 51 40.13 -4.38 45.61
N SER A 52 41.04 -3.40 45.79
CA SER A 52 41.10 -1.94 45.76
C SER A 52 42.59 -1.52 45.90
N THR A 53 42.88 -0.24 45.62
CA THR A 53 43.91 0.64 46.25
C THR A 53 45.40 0.26 46.26
N GLY A 54 46.26 1.27 46.00
CA GLY A 54 47.44 1.48 46.84
C GLY A 54 48.67 2.07 46.16
N SER A 55 49.03 3.28 46.60
CA SER A 55 50.12 4.17 46.17
C SER A 55 51.53 3.78 46.65
N ASN A 56 52.54 4.45 46.06
CA ASN A 56 53.86 4.92 46.57
C ASN A 56 55.09 4.30 45.89
N ASN A 57 55.94 5.05 45.18
CA ASN A 57 56.88 6.15 45.52
C ASN A 57 58.30 5.70 45.95
N ASN A 58 59.28 6.28 45.25
CA ASN A 58 60.62 6.75 45.65
C ASN A 58 61.90 5.92 45.37
N ASN A 59 62.78 6.60 44.60
CA ASN A 59 64.22 6.86 44.81
C ASN A 59 65.24 5.71 44.66
N THR A 60 66.49 5.87 44.16
CA THR A 60 67.29 6.97 43.56
C THR A 60 68.65 6.38 43.12
N ASN A 61 69.30 7.01 42.12
CA ASN A 61 70.76 7.19 41.92
C ASN A 61 71.62 5.97 41.49
N THR A 62 72.63 6.04 40.61
CA THR A 62 73.49 7.13 40.07
C THR A 62 74.37 6.64 38.89
N ASN A 63 74.66 7.55 37.94
CA ASN A 63 75.89 7.82 37.13
C ASN A 63 76.51 6.69 36.22
N ASP A 64 77.10 6.93 35.03
CA ASP A 64 77.78 8.13 34.48
C ASP A 64 78.03 8.04 32.93
N THR A 65 78.05 9.21 32.25
CA THR A 65 78.78 9.62 31.00
C THR A 65 78.70 8.82 29.67
N SER A 66 78.67 9.37 28.44
CA SER A 66 78.79 10.74 27.90
C SER A 66 78.18 10.87 26.48
N THR A 67 77.53 12.03 26.28
CA THR A 67 77.24 12.85 25.08
C THR A 67 77.28 12.32 23.64
N GLY A 68 76.12 12.38 23.00
CA GLY A 68 75.93 12.73 21.58
C GLY A 68 74.60 13.50 21.43
N THR A 69 74.67 14.78 21.08
CA THR A 69 73.53 15.68 20.85
C THR A 69 72.65 15.24 19.67
N SER A 70 71.33 15.17 19.86
CA SER A 70 70.35 15.39 18.79
C SER A 70 68.95 15.70 19.36
N THR A 71 68.60 16.99 19.27
CA THR A 71 67.26 17.60 19.12
C THR A 71 66.04 17.00 19.84
N MET A 72 65.44 17.82 20.71
CA MET A 72 64.02 17.77 21.03
C MET A 72 63.18 17.72 19.75
N LEU A 73 62.41 16.64 19.55
CA LEU A 73 61.31 16.59 18.60
C LEU A 73 60.06 17.21 19.26
N GLY A 74 59.98 18.54 19.26
CA GLY A 74 58.74 19.26 19.53
C GLY A 74 57.85 19.29 18.28
N SER A 75 56.52 19.25 18.45
CA SER A 75 55.37 19.59 17.56
C SER A 75 55.36 19.24 16.04
N ASP A 76 56.51 19.08 15.38
CA ASP A 76 56.66 18.81 13.95
C ASP A 76 56.47 17.32 13.61
N SER A 77 56.70 16.42 14.58
CA SER A 77 56.51 14.97 14.42
C SER A 77 55.04 14.61 14.13
N ILE A 78 54.08 15.24 14.82
CA ILE A 78 52.65 14.92 14.65
C ILE A 78 52.05 15.56 13.39
N ASN A 79 52.47 16.77 13.04
CA ASN A 79 52.04 17.39 11.78
C ASN A 79 52.56 16.63 10.56
N SER A 80 53.70 15.94 10.67
CA SER A 80 54.19 15.03 9.64
C SER A 80 53.34 13.75 9.54
N ILE A 81 52.85 13.20 10.66
CA ILE A 81 51.99 12.00 10.70
C ILE A 81 50.63 12.24 10.06
N ARG A 82 50.05 13.44 10.22
CA ARG A 82 48.77 13.81 9.58
C ARG A 82 48.78 13.73 8.05
N LYS A 83 49.96 13.75 7.43
CA LYS A 83 50.13 13.71 5.97
C LYS A 83 50.40 12.32 5.42
N LEU A 84 50.59 11.32 6.28
CA LEU A 84 50.93 9.96 5.87
C LEU A 84 49.66 9.13 5.58
N GLY A 85 49.76 8.25 4.58
CA GLY A 85 48.71 7.29 4.25
C GLY A 85 48.61 6.11 5.23
N PHE A 86 47.52 5.34 5.15
CA PHE A 86 47.27 4.21 6.04
C PHE A 86 48.40 3.16 6.00
N ASP A 87 48.78 2.71 4.80
CA ASP A 87 49.82 1.67 4.62
C ASP A 87 51.22 2.16 5.00
N GLU A 88 51.43 3.48 5.09
CA GLU A 88 52.70 4.03 5.59
C GLU A 88 52.80 3.95 7.11
N LEU A 89 51.66 3.98 7.80
CA LEU A 89 51.53 4.04 9.26
C LEU A 89 51.30 2.67 9.90
N PHE A 90 50.51 1.81 9.27
CA PHE A 90 49.99 0.57 9.88
C PHE A 90 50.30 -0.68 9.06
N ASP A 91 50.43 -1.79 9.77
CA ASP A 91 50.19 -3.13 9.26
C ASP A 91 48.80 -3.57 9.75
N LEU A 92 47.91 -3.93 8.82
CA LEU A 92 46.54 -4.35 9.11
C LEU A 92 46.47 -5.88 9.17
N LYS A 93 45.98 -6.41 10.29
CA LYS A 93 45.60 -7.83 10.44
C LYS A 93 44.11 -7.94 10.66
N LEU A 94 43.47 -8.88 9.95
CA LEU A 94 42.07 -9.21 10.14
C LEU A 94 41.98 -10.59 10.79
N ILE A 95 41.57 -10.67 12.04
CA ILE A 95 41.56 -11.91 12.81
C ILE A 95 40.12 -12.28 13.14
N HIS A 96 39.71 -13.51 12.86
CA HIS A 96 38.39 -13.98 13.25
C HIS A 96 38.50 -15.40 13.80
N PHE A 97 37.98 -15.61 15.02
CA PHE A 97 38.18 -16.84 15.80
C PHE A 97 39.65 -17.29 15.90
N GLY A 98 40.56 -16.32 16.10
CA GLY A 98 42.00 -16.58 16.28
C GLY A 98 42.78 -16.92 15.00
N VAL A 99 42.15 -16.84 13.82
CA VAL A 99 42.79 -17.10 12.52
C VAL A 99 42.85 -15.82 11.70
N GLU A 100 44.01 -15.53 11.12
CA GLU A 100 44.18 -14.42 10.19
C GLU A 100 43.46 -14.69 8.87
N LYS A 101 42.74 -13.68 8.38
CA LYS A 101 41.86 -13.71 7.22
C LYS A 101 42.18 -12.57 6.27
N ASN A 102 41.74 -12.69 5.03
CA ASN A 102 41.94 -11.67 4.01
C ASN A 102 40.76 -10.69 3.97
N LYS A 103 40.99 -9.50 3.40
CA LYS A 103 39.91 -8.52 3.13
C LYS A 103 38.74 -9.13 2.34
N LYS A 104 39.02 -10.07 1.43
CA LYS A 104 38.01 -10.75 0.59
C LYS A 104 37.12 -11.74 1.36
N ASP A 105 37.43 -12.03 2.62
CA ASP A 105 36.62 -12.93 3.45
C ASP A 105 35.47 -12.18 4.15
N PHE A 106 35.55 -10.85 4.26
CA PHE A 106 34.56 -10.01 4.94
C PHE A 106 33.98 -8.95 4.03
N THR A 107 32.67 -8.73 4.13
CA THR A 107 32.07 -7.51 3.59
C THR A 107 32.43 -6.32 4.50
N PRO A 108 32.45 -5.08 3.97
CA PRO A 108 32.61 -3.89 4.81
C PRO A 108 31.65 -3.83 5.99
N GLN A 109 30.39 -4.22 5.79
CA GLN A 109 29.37 -4.21 6.83
C GLN A 109 29.62 -5.24 7.94
N THR A 110 30.15 -6.41 7.60
CA THR A 110 30.56 -7.41 8.61
C THR A 110 31.64 -6.85 9.51
N ILE A 111 32.59 -6.11 8.94
CA ILE A 111 33.66 -5.46 9.71
C ILE A 111 33.09 -4.33 10.57
N GLU A 112 32.25 -3.44 10.03
CA GLU A 112 31.63 -2.37 10.82
C GLU A 112 30.90 -2.88 12.06
N LYS A 113 30.20 -4.02 11.95
CA LYS A 113 29.46 -4.61 13.07
C LYS A 113 30.35 -5.27 14.13
N ASN A 114 31.54 -5.74 13.76
CA ASN A 114 32.38 -6.58 14.62
C ASN A 114 33.86 -6.14 14.62
N TYR A 115 34.13 -4.86 14.40
CA TYR A 115 35.50 -4.38 14.15
C TYR A 115 36.43 -4.57 15.35
N GLU A 116 35.90 -4.55 16.58
CA GLU A 116 36.67 -4.77 17.81
C GLU A 116 37.25 -6.19 17.90
N GLU A 117 36.55 -7.17 17.32
CA GLU A 117 37.01 -8.56 17.24
C GLU A 117 37.86 -8.81 15.99
N ILE A 118 37.52 -8.15 14.89
CA ILE A 118 38.08 -8.44 13.57
C ILE A 118 39.36 -7.66 13.27
N VAL A 119 39.41 -6.38 13.61
CA VAL A 119 40.44 -5.45 13.11
C VAL A 119 41.54 -5.25 14.13
N GLN A 120 42.75 -5.65 13.77
CA GLN A 120 43.96 -5.35 14.54
C GLN A 120 44.88 -4.42 13.74
N LEU A 121 45.20 -3.27 14.32
CA LEU A 121 46.11 -2.29 13.76
C LEU A 121 47.44 -2.34 14.49
N GLU A 122 48.51 -2.68 13.77
CA GLU A 122 49.86 -2.59 14.29
C GLU A 122 50.56 -1.36 13.71
N LEU A 123 50.94 -0.41 14.56
CA LEU A 123 51.72 0.75 14.14
C LEU A 123 53.12 0.31 13.68
N LYS A 124 53.64 0.85 12.58
CA LYS A 124 54.98 0.48 12.07
C LYS A 124 56.10 0.93 13.02
N ASN A 125 57.18 0.15 13.08
CA ASN A 125 58.29 0.31 14.04
C ASN A 125 58.84 1.74 14.13
N LYS A 126 58.96 2.45 12.99
CA LYS A 126 59.45 3.83 12.95
C LYS A 126 58.62 4.85 13.74
N PHE A 127 57.37 4.52 14.11
CA PHE A 127 56.47 5.42 14.84
C PHE A 127 56.15 4.97 16.28
N ARG A 128 56.42 3.70 16.62
CA ARG A 128 56.06 3.09 17.92
C ARG A 128 56.64 3.82 19.13
N ASN A 129 57.77 4.50 18.98
CA ASN A 129 58.43 5.21 20.08
C ASN A 129 57.86 6.61 20.34
N ASN A 130 57.15 7.19 19.36
CA ASN A 130 56.75 8.61 19.40
C ASN A 130 55.24 8.80 19.59
N ILE A 131 54.43 7.87 19.08
CA ILE A 131 52.96 7.98 19.14
C ILE A 131 52.30 6.68 19.59
N THR A 132 51.09 6.82 20.12
CA THR A 132 50.12 5.73 20.26
C THR A 132 49.02 5.91 19.21
N ALA A 133 48.43 4.79 18.78
CA ALA A 133 47.34 4.77 17.83
C ALA A 133 46.28 3.77 18.31
N GLN A 134 45.06 4.23 18.47
CA GLN A 134 43.93 3.44 18.95
C GLN A 134 42.82 3.45 17.90
N LEU A 135 42.39 2.27 17.47
CA LEU A 135 41.19 2.12 16.65
C LEU A 135 39.96 2.55 17.47
N THR A 136 39.20 3.51 16.94
CA THR A 136 38.02 4.07 17.63
C THR A 136 36.71 3.72 16.97
N ALA A 137 36.69 3.61 15.64
CA ALA A 137 35.51 3.21 14.90
C ALA A 137 35.90 2.66 13.53
N VAL A 138 35.07 1.76 13.03
CA VAL A 138 34.97 1.47 11.59
C VAL A 138 33.59 1.90 11.14
N THR A 139 33.53 2.65 10.04
CA THR A 139 32.26 3.15 9.48
C THR A 139 32.19 2.82 8.00
N THR A 140 30.98 2.63 7.51
CA THR A 140 30.75 2.33 6.10
C THR A 140 29.80 3.34 5.45
N GLU A 141 29.97 3.54 4.13
CA GLU A 141 28.98 4.24 3.33
C GLU A 141 27.81 3.30 3.00
N TRP A 142 26.63 3.86 2.68
CA TRP A 142 25.43 3.06 2.40
C TRP A 142 25.64 1.98 1.32
N ASN A 143 26.54 2.21 0.35
CA ASN A 143 26.88 1.31 -0.75
C ASN A 143 28.19 0.53 -0.50
N ALA A 144 28.61 0.36 0.74
CA ALA A 144 29.91 -0.22 1.05
C ALA A 144 30.06 -1.66 0.55
N ASN A 145 29.03 -2.50 0.66
CA ASN A 145 29.06 -3.87 0.13
C ASN A 145 29.08 -3.92 -1.42
N LEU A 146 28.68 -2.84 -2.09
CA LEU A 146 28.83 -2.70 -3.55
C LEU A 146 30.25 -2.26 -3.92
N THR A 147 30.84 -1.36 -3.13
CA THR A 147 32.13 -0.72 -3.44
C THR A 147 33.34 -1.44 -2.84
N GLY A 148 33.13 -2.29 -1.83
CA GLY A 148 34.19 -2.98 -1.09
C GLY A 148 35.04 -2.02 -0.25
N LYS A 149 34.44 -0.92 0.23
CA LYS A 149 35.12 0.17 0.94
C LYS A 149 34.59 0.38 2.35
N LEU A 150 35.48 0.76 3.27
CA LEU A 150 35.16 1.19 4.63
C LEU A 150 36.11 2.30 5.07
N LYS A 151 35.77 2.97 6.17
CA LYS A 151 36.60 4.01 6.79
C LYS A 151 36.98 3.60 8.21
N ILE A 152 38.28 3.52 8.47
CA ILE A 152 38.86 3.23 9.78
C ILE A 152 39.25 4.56 10.44
N THR A 153 38.74 4.80 11.64
CA THR A 153 39.03 6.00 12.42
C THR A 153 39.95 5.67 13.58
N VAL A 154 41.08 6.37 13.63
CA VAL A 154 42.15 6.13 14.60
C VAL A 154 42.40 7.39 15.41
N LEU A 155 42.40 7.25 16.73
CA LEU A 155 42.87 8.27 17.67
C LEU A 155 44.37 8.11 17.85
N PHE A 156 45.10 9.19 17.62
CA PHE A 156 46.53 9.28 17.87
C PHE A 156 46.78 10.13 19.11
N ALA A 157 47.73 9.71 19.95
CA ALA A 157 48.24 10.52 21.05
C ALA A 157 49.77 10.52 21.06
N ASP A 158 50.37 11.67 21.37
CA ASP A 158 51.82 11.75 21.63
C ASP A 158 52.15 10.96 22.90
N LYS A 159 53.24 10.18 22.87
CA LYS A 159 53.73 9.48 24.06
C LYS A 159 54.43 10.41 25.06
N ASN A 160 54.95 11.54 24.59
CA ASN A 160 55.67 12.53 25.38
C ASN A 160 54.76 13.67 25.89
N ASP A 161 53.58 13.84 25.28
CA ASP A 161 52.54 14.80 25.72
C ASP A 161 51.14 14.24 25.43
N THR A 162 50.58 13.53 26.40
CA THR A 162 49.26 12.87 26.27
C THR A 162 48.09 13.86 26.18
N SER A 163 48.31 15.16 26.39
CA SER A 163 47.29 16.20 26.16
C SER A 163 47.08 16.48 24.66
N PHE A 164 48.06 16.13 23.82
CA PHE A 164 47.99 16.30 22.39
C PHE A 164 47.47 15.03 21.71
N THR A 165 46.18 15.05 21.37
CA THR A 165 45.51 13.97 20.62
C THR A 165 44.90 14.49 19.32
N PHE A 166 44.80 13.62 18.32
CA PHE A 166 44.02 13.92 17.12
C PHE A 166 43.41 12.65 16.53
N ILE A 167 42.27 12.83 15.86
CA ILE A 167 41.58 11.77 15.15
C ILE A 167 41.88 11.92 13.67
N ASN A 168 42.19 10.81 13.00
CA ASN A 168 42.26 10.74 11.55
C ASN A 168 41.49 9.53 11.05
N SER A 169 40.88 9.66 9.87
CA SER A 169 40.10 8.61 9.25
C SER A 169 40.70 8.22 7.90
N PHE A 170 40.92 6.92 7.71
CA PHE A 170 41.50 6.35 6.50
C PHE A 170 40.45 5.54 5.75
N GLU A 171 40.30 5.79 4.45
CA GLU A 171 39.49 4.92 3.58
C GLU A 171 40.31 3.71 3.14
N LEU A 172 39.78 2.52 3.39
CA LEU A 172 40.35 1.27 2.92
C LEU A 172 39.41 0.61 1.91
N SER A 173 39.99 -0.02 0.91
CA SER A 173 39.29 -0.75 -0.14
C SER A 173 39.81 -2.19 -0.25
N GLY A 174 39.13 -2.99 -1.10
CA GLY A 174 39.50 -4.36 -1.43
C GLY A 174 38.80 -5.43 -0.58
N PHE A 175 37.76 -5.05 0.16
CA PHE A 175 36.90 -5.98 0.91
C PHE A 175 35.94 -6.72 -0.01
N LYS A 176 35.34 -7.81 0.49
CA LYS A 176 34.36 -8.60 -0.26
C LYS A 176 33.19 -7.73 -0.71
N THR A 177 32.87 -7.79 -2.00
CA THR A 177 31.66 -7.17 -2.57
C THR A 177 30.56 -8.20 -2.74
N THR A 178 29.32 -7.73 -2.81
CA THR A 178 28.13 -8.54 -3.10
C THR A 178 27.44 -8.06 -4.37
N ASP A 179 26.83 -8.97 -5.12
CA ASP A 179 26.06 -8.61 -6.31
C ASP A 179 24.88 -7.71 -5.92
N GLY A 180 24.78 -6.54 -6.56
CA GLY A 180 23.78 -5.53 -6.22
C GLY A 180 23.99 -4.84 -4.87
N GLY A 181 25.12 -5.07 -4.20
CA GLY A 181 25.47 -4.44 -2.92
C GLY A 181 24.70 -4.97 -1.70
N VAL A 182 24.02 -6.12 -1.84
CA VAL A 182 23.23 -6.76 -0.77
C VAL A 182 23.97 -6.78 0.58
N ASN A 183 23.27 -6.33 1.61
CA ASN A 183 23.70 -6.31 3.01
C ASN A 183 23.79 -7.74 3.57
N ASP A 184 24.51 -7.91 4.69
CA ASP A 184 24.75 -9.23 5.29
C ASP A 184 23.46 -9.94 5.76
N ASP A 185 22.38 -9.18 5.95
CA ASP A 185 21.05 -9.67 6.32
C ASP A 185 20.14 -9.97 5.11
N GLY A 186 20.66 -9.84 3.89
CA GLY A 186 19.92 -10.08 2.64
C GLY A 186 19.10 -8.87 2.15
N THR A 187 19.18 -7.72 2.82
CA THR A 187 18.52 -6.48 2.36
C THR A 187 19.35 -5.74 1.31
N PHE A 188 18.74 -4.87 0.52
CA PHE A 188 19.47 -4.02 -0.43
C PHE A 188 19.92 -2.70 0.24
N PRO A 189 21.11 -2.18 -0.10
CA PRO A 189 21.62 -0.92 0.42
C PRO A 189 20.82 0.27 -0.11
N GLU A 190 20.46 1.20 0.77
CA GLU A 190 19.59 2.33 0.44
C GLU A 190 20.38 3.64 0.41
N ASN A 191 20.32 4.37 -0.70
CA ASN A 191 21.00 5.66 -0.82
C ASN A 191 20.25 6.74 -0.02
N PRO A 192 20.86 7.31 1.04
CA PRO A 192 20.22 8.32 1.89
C PRO A 192 20.06 9.69 1.21
N ASN A 193 20.67 9.90 0.04
CA ASN A 193 20.67 11.18 -0.68
C ASN A 193 19.68 11.24 -1.87
N LEU A 194 18.76 10.27 -2.00
CA LEU A 194 17.92 10.13 -3.20
C LEU A 194 16.89 11.25 -3.40
N ASN A 195 16.40 11.88 -2.34
CA ASN A 195 15.21 12.74 -2.41
C ASN A 195 15.51 14.19 -2.01
N THR A 196 16.15 14.94 -2.91
CA THR A 196 16.46 16.37 -2.72
C THR A 196 15.72 17.24 -3.73
N ILE A 197 15.32 18.45 -3.31
CA ILE A 197 14.81 19.50 -4.21
C ILE A 197 15.92 20.52 -4.42
N SER A 198 16.17 20.89 -5.67
CA SER A 198 17.05 22.02 -5.97
C SER A 198 16.50 23.32 -5.37
N ASN A 199 17.28 23.97 -4.51
CA ASN A 199 16.86 25.19 -3.79
C ASN A 199 15.56 25.03 -2.96
N PHE A 200 15.60 24.12 -1.98
CA PHE A 200 14.49 23.87 -1.06
C PHE A 200 13.97 25.13 -0.34
N ASP A 201 14.84 26.12 -0.07
CA ASP A 201 14.43 27.40 0.55
C ASP A 201 13.39 28.12 -0.29
N LYS A 202 13.64 28.25 -1.60
CA LYS A 202 12.69 28.86 -2.54
C LYS A 202 11.40 28.04 -2.61
N TYR A 203 11.49 26.71 -2.68
CA TYR A 203 10.33 25.83 -2.73
C TYR A 203 9.45 25.95 -1.47
N ALA A 204 10.07 26.00 -0.29
CA ALA A 204 9.36 26.11 0.99
C ALA A 204 8.64 27.46 1.15
N GLN A 205 9.15 28.53 0.54
CA GLN A 205 8.53 29.87 0.57
C GLN A 205 7.42 30.04 -0.47
N ALA A 206 7.45 29.27 -1.56
CA ALA A 206 6.48 29.30 -2.64
C ALA A 206 5.05 28.93 -2.19
N ASN A 207 4.05 29.50 -2.85
CA ASN A 207 2.64 29.08 -2.72
C ASN A 207 2.38 27.76 -3.47
N GLN A 208 1.18 27.19 -3.32
CA GLN A 208 0.89 25.88 -3.91
C GLN A 208 0.91 25.85 -5.44
N LEU A 209 0.53 26.95 -6.10
CA LEU A 209 0.57 27.06 -7.56
C LEU A 209 2.02 27.13 -8.07
N GLU A 210 2.88 27.89 -7.40
CA GLU A 210 4.30 27.98 -7.71
C GLU A 210 5.02 26.64 -7.49
N ARG A 211 4.69 25.93 -6.40
CA ARG A 211 5.21 24.57 -6.15
C ARG A 211 4.76 23.59 -7.23
N PHE A 212 3.48 23.63 -7.61
CA PHE A 212 2.98 22.83 -8.71
C PHE A 212 3.75 23.09 -10.00
N GLN A 213 4.04 24.34 -10.36
CA GLN A 213 4.82 24.64 -11.56
C GLN A 213 6.22 24.01 -11.53
N ILE A 214 6.91 24.09 -10.38
CA ILE A 214 8.23 23.48 -10.18
C ILE A 214 8.13 21.95 -10.37
N ASP A 215 7.24 21.31 -9.61
CA ASP A 215 7.12 19.85 -9.57
C ASP A 215 6.60 19.28 -10.90
N ASN A 216 5.62 19.94 -11.49
CA ASN A 216 4.99 19.50 -12.73
C ASN A 216 5.93 19.61 -13.93
N THR A 217 6.81 20.62 -13.98
CA THR A 217 7.81 20.75 -15.05
C THR A 217 8.73 19.52 -15.09
N GLU A 218 9.24 19.10 -13.93
CA GLU A 218 10.09 17.91 -13.83
C GLU A 218 9.31 16.63 -14.12
N TYR A 219 8.11 16.51 -13.54
CA TYR A 219 7.23 15.37 -13.74
C TYR A 219 6.90 15.14 -15.23
N MET A 220 6.51 16.19 -15.94
CA MET A 220 6.14 16.15 -17.35
C MET A 220 7.32 15.82 -18.25
N LYS A 221 8.53 16.30 -17.94
CA LYS A 221 9.76 15.87 -18.63
C LYS A 221 9.98 14.37 -18.47
N GLY A 222 9.81 13.85 -17.26
CA GLY A 222 9.92 12.42 -16.97
C GLY A 222 8.88 11.58 -17.71
N LEU A 223 7.64 12.06 -17.76
CA LEU A 223 6.51 11.37 -18.39
C LEU A 223 6.63 11.34 -19.92
N LYS A 224 6.98 12.45 -20.56
CA LYS A 224 7.24 12.52 -22.01
C LYS A 224 8.35 11.56 -22.45
N ASN A 225 9.39 11.42 -21.63
CA ASN A 225 10.45 10.44 -21.88
C ASN A 225 9.96 8.99 -21.79
N GLN A 226 9.04 8.68 -20.86
CA GLN A 226 8.44 7.34 -20.75
C GLN A 226 7.55 7.01 -21.95
N TYR A 227 6.89 8.02 -22.51
CA TYR A 227 6.17 7.90 -23.78
C TYR A 227 7.08 7.96 -25.02
N GLN A 228 8.41 7.89 -24.85
CA GLN A 228 9.39 7.93 -25.95
C GLN A 228 9.21 9.14 -26.89
N GLY A 229 8.71 10.26 -26.35
CA GLY A 229 8.46 11.48 -27.12
C GLY A 229 7.24 11.41 -28.05
N GLN A 230 6.33 10.44 -27.88
CA GLN A 230 5.08 10.40 -28.64
C GLN A 230 4.30 11.71 -28.54
N SER A 231 3.73 12.14 -29.68
CA SER A 231 2.92 13.34 -29.77
C SER A 231 1.53 13.14 -29.15
N ILE A 232 0.82 14.24 -28.88
CA ILE A 232 -0.54 14.19 -28.31
C ILE A 232 -1.49 13.42 -29.24
N GLU A 233 -1.36 13.61 -30.54
CA GLU A 233 -2.17 12.94 -31.57
C GLU A 233 -1.89 11.45 -31.66
N GLN A 234 -0.67 11.01 -31.30
CA GLN A 234 -0.32 9.59 -31.23
C GLN A 234 -0.87 8.95 -29.95
N LEU A 235 -0.84 9.68 -28.82
CA LEU A 235 -1.29 9.19 -27.53
C LEU A 235 -2.81 9.14 -27.39
N ARG A 236 -3.49 10.14 -27.93
CA ARG A 236 -4.94 10.36 -27.80
C ARG A 236 -5.53 10.83 -29.14
N PRO A 237 -5.47 10.01 -30.21
CA PRO A 237 -5.94 10.39 -31.55
C PRO A 237 -7.42 10.80 -31.58
N GLU A 238 -8.23 10.28 -30.65
CA GLU A 238 -9.67 10.54 -30.57
C GLU A 238 -10.02 11.97 -30.12
N LEU A 239 -9.06 12.70 -29.53
CA LEU A 239 -9.26 14.06 -29.03
C LEU A 239 -9.27 15.13 -30.13
N ASN A 240 -8.84 14.81 -31.36
CA ASN A 240 -8.70 15.77 -32.47
C ASN A 240 -7.92 17.03 -32.06
N TYR A 241 -6.76 16.84 -31.42
CA TYR A 241 -5.99 17.95 -30.84
C TYR A 241 -5.62 19.03 -31.86
N THR A 242 -5.83 20.29 -31.47
CA THR A 242 -5.24 21.47 -32.13
C THR A 242 -4.77 22.45 -31.07
N ALA A 243 -3.67 23.15 -31.32
CA ALA A 243 -3.12 24.13 -30.37
C ALA A 243 -4.11 25.26 -30.03
N ILE A 244 -4.93 25.70 -31.00
CA ILE A 244 -5.92 26.76 -30.81
C ILE A 244 -7.04 26.29 -29.86
N ALA A 245 -7.56 25.07 -30.06
CA ALA A 245 -8.58 24.52 -29.19
C ALA A 245 -8.03 24.28 -27.77
N ALA A 246 -6.83 23.72 -27.67
CA ALA A 246 -6.15 23.50 -26.39
C ALA A 246 -5.91 24.81 -25.62
N GLN A 247 -5.54 25.89 -26.32
CA GLN A 247 -5.39 27.21 -25.70
C GLN A 247 -6.69 27.72 -25.06
N LYS A 248 -7.84 27.55 -25.74
CA LYS A 248 -9.16 27.94 -25.19
C LYS A 248 -9.53 27.12 -23.97
N PHE A 249 -9.18 25.83 -23.93
CA PHE A 249 -9.29 25.04 -22.70
C PHE A 249 -8.37 25.60 -21.61
N ASN A 250 -7.11 25.90 -21.95
CA ASN A 250 -6.09 26.37 -21.00
C ASN A 250 -6.47 27.72 -20.34
N GLU A 251 -7.17 28.61 -21.06
CA GLU A 251 -7.74 29.83 -20.49
C GLU A 251 -8.76 29.54 -19.39
N LYS A 252 -9.68 28.61 -19.62
CA LYS A 252 -10.66 28.17 -18.61
C LYS A 252 -9.99 27.38 -17.48
N ALA A 253 -9.02 26.53 -17.82
CA ALA A 253 -8.26 25.73 -16.87
C ALA A 253 -7.54 26.60 -15.83
N LYS A 254 -6.96 27.71 -16.29
CA LYS A 254 -6.32 28.70 -15.41
C LYS A 254 -7.31 29.36 -14.45
N LEU A 255 -8.51 29.71 -14.92
CA LEU A 255 -9.57 30.27 -14.07
C LEU A 255 -10.08 29.24 -13.04
N ALA A 256 -10.09 27.97 -13.41
CA ALA A 256 -10.55 26.87 -12.56
C ALA A 256 -9.43 26.22 -11.73
N ASN A 257 -8.19 26.71 -11.77
CA ASN A 257 -7.03 26.11 -11.10
C ASN A 257 -6.89 24.58 -11.37
N ILE A 258 -7.00 24.20 -12.64
CA ILE A 258 -6.80 22.82 -13.10
C ILE A 258 -5.63 22.75 -14.11
N ASN A 259 -5.22 21.53 -14.45
CA ASN A 259 -4.10 21.27 -15.35
C ASN A 259 -4.36 21.83 -16.76
N SER A 260 -3.28 22.09 -17.51
CA SER A 260 -3.39 22.38 -18.94
C SER A 260 -3.89 21.14 -19.70
N TYR A 261 -4.46 21.35 -20.88
CA TYR A 261 -4.94 20.30 -21.77
C TYR A 261 -3.83 19.29 -22.07
N GLU A 262 -2.64 19.79 -22.42
CA GLU A 262 -1.47 18.98 -22.75
C GLU A 262 -0.98 18.16 -21.56
N ASP A 263 -0.89 18.77 -20.38
CA ASP A 263 -0.49 18.06 -19.17
C ASP A 263 -1.47 16.92 -18.85
N SER A 264 -2.77 17.20 -18.95
CA SER A 264 -3.83 16.22 -18.75
C SER A 264 -3.82 15.08 -19.78
N VAL A 265 -3.39 15.33 -21.03
CA VAL A 265 -3.23 14.27 -22.03
C VAL A 265 -2.20 13.25 -21.56
N TYR A 266 -1.00 13.71 -21.19
CA TYR A 266 0.07 12.80 -20.77
C TYR A 266 -0.25 12.12 -19.44
N LYS A 267 -0.99 12.79 -18.55
CA LYS A 267 -1.48 12.20 -17.29
C LYS A 267 -2.67 11.26 -17.47
N GLY A 268 -3.18 11.10 -18.70
CA GLY A 268 -4.27 10.20 -19.04
C GLY A 268 -5.60 10.56 -18.39
N TYR A 269 -5.89 11.85 -18.25
CA TYR A 269 -7.17 12.30 -17.69
C TYR A 269 -8.30 12.17 -18.73
N THR A 270 -9.53 12.10 -18.21
CA THR A 270 -10.74 12.41 -18.98
C THR A 270 -10.65 13.85 -19.45
N LEU A 271 -10.81 14.07 -20.76
CA LEU A 271 -10.65 15.37 -21.40
C LEU A 271 -11.77 15.65 -22.38
N PRO A 272 -12.15 16.92 -22.60
CA PRO A 272 -13.10 17.25 -23.64
C PRO A 272 -12.48 17.01 -25.01
N LYS A 273 -13.23 16.34 -25.89
CA LYS A 273 -12.99 16.42 -27.33
C LYS A 273 -13.41 17.81 -27.78
N LEU A 274 -12.53 18.52 -28.48
CA LEU A 274 -12.77 19.89 -28.92
C LEU A 274 -12.87 19.94 -30.44
N ASN A 275 -13.79 20.75 -30.95
CA ASN A 275 -13.82 21.10 -32.37
C ASN A 275 -12.69 22.11 -32.69
N ASN A 276 -12.40 22.36 -33.96
CA ASN A 276 -11.34 23.29 -34.38
C ASN A 276 -11.52 24.71 -33.85
N ASP A 277 -12.76 25.13 -33.61
CA ASP A 277 -13.10 26.41 -33.00
C ASP A 277 -13.00 26.39 -31.46
N GLY A 278 -12.58 25.28 -30.86
CA GLY A 278 -12.51 25.05 -29.41
C GLY A 278 -13.85 24.87 -28.72
N SER A 279 -14.94 24.68 -29.47
CA SER A 279 -16.23 24.30 -28.89
C SER A 279 -16.20 22.85 -28.39
N PHE A 280 -16.96 22.59 -27.32
CA PHE A 280 -17.01 21.31 -26.64
C PHE A 280 -17.78 20.26 -27.46
N ASN A 281 -17.22 19.04 -27.58
CA ASN A 281 -17.80 17.90 -28.29
C ASN A 281 -17.76 16.63 -27.42
N GLY A 282 -18.17 16.77 -26.16
CA GLY A 282 -18.22 15.68 -25.19
C GLY A 282 -16.86 15.32 -24.57
N LEU A 283 -16.91 14.60 -23.46
CA LEU A 283 -15.74 14.07 -22.76
C LEU A 283 -15.30 12.75 -23.37
N SER A 284 -13.99 12.53 -23.39
CA SER A 284 -13.36 11.28 -23.79
C SER A 284 -12.64 10.63 -22.62
N ILE A 285 -12.98 9.36 -22.35
CA ILE A 285 -12.44 8.55 -21.27
C ILE A 285 -11.13 7.90 -21.71
N PHE A 286 -10.06 8.09 -20.94
CA PHE A 286 -8.85 7.32 -21.12
C PHE A 286 -8.98 5.94 -20.46
N SER A 287 -8.84 4.87 -21.25
CA SER A 287 -8.87 3.49 -20.76
C SER A 287 -7.49 2.81 -20.71
N GLY A 288 -6.42 3.54 -21.03
CA GLY A 288 -5.05 3.01 -21.04
C GLY A 288 -4.37 3.07 -19.67
N SER A 289 -3.20 2.44 -19.57
CA SER A 289 -2.33 2.63 -18.41
C SER A 289 -1.48 3.90 -18.57
N VAL A 290 -1.37 4.69 -17.51
CA VAL A 290 -0.53 5.89 -17.47
C VAL A 290 0.73 5.57 -16.68
N PRO A 291 1.93 5.85 -17.20
CA PRO A 291 3.13 5.83 -16.40
C PRO A 291 2.99 6.79 -15.22
N ALA A 292 3.20 6.29 -14.01
CA ALA A 292 3.15 7.11 -12.80
C ALA A 292 4.46 6.99 -12.03
N LYS A 293 4.96 8.14 -11.57
CA LYS A 293 6.12 8.24 -10.70
C LYS A 293 5.70 8.83 -9.37
N HIS A 294 6.35 8.43 -8.29
CA HIS A 294 6.12 9.01 -6.98
C HIS A 294 6.60 10.47 -6.91
N SER A 295 6.05 11.23 -5.96
CA SER A 295 6.50 12.60 -5.69
C SER A 295 7.72 12.59 -4.78
N THR A 296 8.82 13.23 -5.20
CA THR A 296 10.02 13.41 -4.38
C THR A 296 9.71 14.11 -3.05
N ILE A 297 8.70 14.99 -3.04
CA ILE A 297 8.25 15.75 -1.87
C ILE A 297 7.74 14.82 -0.75
N ASP A 298 7.10 13.73 -1.14
CA ASP A 298 6.57 12.74 -0.18
C ASP A 298 7.69 11.94 0.49
N PHE A 299 8.93 12.00 0.00
CA PHE A 299 10.06 11.21 0.51
C PHE A 299 11.30 12.05 0.82
N LEU A 300 11.16 13.37 1.01
CA LEU A 300 12.28 14.25 1.37
C LEU A 300 13.13 13.72 2.52
N GLY A 301 14.44 13.90 2.39
CA GLY A 301 15.45 13.47 3.36
C GLY A 301 15.88 12.02 3.14
N ASP A 302 16.09 11.31 4.25
CA ASP A 302 16.60 9.94 4.34
C ASP A 302 15.53 8.85 4.19
N ARG A 303 14.32 9.20 3.72
CA ARG A 303 13.20 8.26 3.66
C ARG A 303 13.36 7.29 2.50
N ASN A 304 13.25 6.00 2.81
CA ASN A 304 13.15 4.98 1.79
C ASN A 304 11.75 4.95 1.16
N VAL A 305 11.70 5.20 -0.15
CA VAL A 305 10.48 5.16 -0.97
C VAL A 305 9.78 3.79 -0.95
N TYR A 306 10.55 2.69 -0.81
CA TYR A 306 10.02 1.32 -0.82
C TYR A 306 9.44 0.88 0.54
N GLN A 307 9.98 1.41 1.65
CA GLN A 307 9.48 1.12 3.00
C GLN A 307 8.46 2.16 3.49
N SER A 308 8.38 3.33 2.85
CA SER A 308 7.42 4.40 3.18
C SER A 308 6.02 4.14 2.62
N ILE A 309 5.52 2.91 2.78
CA ILE A 309 4.16 2.49 2.37
C ILE A 309 3.23 2.24 3.58
N GLY A 310 3.74 2.48 4.79
CA GLY A 310 3.03 2.36 6.06
C GLY A 310 3.87 1.65 7.11
N LEU A 311 3.32 1.50 8.32
CA LEU A 311 3.93 0.81 9.44
C LEU A 311 3.09 -0.42 9.79
N ALA A 312 3.67 -1.61 9.59
CA ALA A 312 3.02 -2.88 9.90
C ALA A 312 3.18 -3.26 11.37
N ARG A 313 2.18 -3.95 11.90
CA ARG A 313 2.20 -4.69 13.18
C ARG A 313 2.54 -3.86 14.41
N LEU A 314 2.46 -2.54 14.35
CA LEU A 314 2.80 -1.67 15.48
C LEU A 314 1.83 -0.50 15.56
N LEU A 315 1.23 -0.32 16.75
CA LEU A 315 0.38 0.82 17.10
C LEU A 315 1.23 1.88 17.82
N PRO A 316 1.59 3.01 17.19
CA PRO A 316 2.61 3.89 17.76
C PRO A 316 2.09 4.76 18.92
N ASN A 317 0.77 4.98 19.00
CA ASN A 317 0.15 5.81 20.02
C ASN A 317 -1.30 5.35 20.32
N GLU A 318 -1.90 5.96 21.35
CA GLU A 318 -3.26 5.64 21.82
C GLU A 318 -4.35 5.93 20.78
N PHE A 319 -4.15 6.92 19.91
CA PHE A 319 -5.14 7.24 18.88
C PHE A 319 -5.21 6.15 17.81
N TYR A 320 -4.08 5.61 17.36
CA TYR A 320 -4.09 4.42 16.48
C TYR A 320 -4.63 3.19 17.19
N LYS A 321 -4.36 3.00 18.49
CA LYS A 321 -5.00 1.92 19.26
C LYS A 321 -6.51 2.08 19.27
N GLN A 322 -7.03 3.26 19.54
CA GLN A 322 -8.46 3.55 19.51
C GLN A 322 -9.07 3.21 18.14
N ILE A 323 -8.45 3.66 17.03
CA ILE A 323 -8.88 3.32 15.67
C ILE A 323 -8.84 1.80 15.45
N GLY A 324 -7.79 1.13 15.91
CA GLY A 324 -7.61 -0.32 15.79
C GLY A 324 -8.71 -1.11 16.50
N LEU A 325 -9.21 -0.62 17.64
CA LEU A 325 -10.33 -1.23 18.35
C LEU A 325 -11.69 -1.00 17.68
N GLU A 326 -11.77 -0.08 16.73
CA GLU A 326 -12.98 0.25 15.97
C GLU A 326 -12.95 -0.27 14.53
N THR A 327 -11.81 -0.87 14.15
CA THR A 327 -11.52 -1.36 12.80
C THR A 327 -11.34 -2.87 12.84
N LEU A 328 -12.01 -3.56 11.91
CA LEU A 328 -12.06 -5.01 11.83
C LEU A 328 -11.47 -5.46 10.49
N ALA A 329 -10.71 -6.55 10.49
CA ALA A 329 -10.50 -7.30 9.26
C ALA A 329 -11.78 -8.07 8.96
N VAL A 330 -12.20 -8.11 7.70
CA VAL A 330 -13.43 -8.81 7.29
C VAL A 330 -13.16 -9.70 6.08
N GLY A 331 -13.72 -10.90 6.12
CA GLY A 331 -13.78 -11.85 5.01
C GLY A 331 -15.24 -12.15 4.65
N PHE A 332 -15.53 -12.27 3.35
CA PHE A 332 -16.83 -12.72 2.84
C PHE A 332 -16.64 -13.92 1.93
N ASN A 333 -17.46 -14.95 2.14
CA ASN A 333 -17.43 -16.18 1.37
C ASN A 333 -18.76 -16.38 0.63
N TYR A 334 -18.66 -16.84 -0.61
CA TYR A 334 -19.83 -17.20 -1.42
C TYR A 334 -19.48 -18.33 -2.39
N THR A 335 -20.51 -19.01 -2.90
CA THR A 335 -20.32 -19.95 -4.00
C THR A 335 -20.32 -19.23 -5.34
N ASP A 336 -19.28 -19.46 -6.13
CA ASP A 336 -19.06 -18.82 -7.43
C ASP A 336 -20.19 -19.14 -8.42
N THR A 337 -20.78 -18.08 -8.99
CA THR A 337 -21.86 -18.19 -9.99
C THR A 337 -21.34 -18.21 -11.42
N PHE A 338 -20.05 -17.89 -11.63
CA PHE A 338 -19.40 -17.76 -12.94
C PHE A 338 -20.09 -16.75 -13.89
N ILE A 339 -20.94 -15.85 -13.38
CA ILE A 339 -21.72 -14.92 -14.19
C ILE A 339 -20.80 -14.00 -15.00
N ASP A 340 -19.73 -13.48 -14.40
CA ASP A 340 -18.78 -12.60 -15.09
C ASP A 340 -18.00 -13.35 -16.17
N GLU A 341 -17.51 -14.55 -15.87
CA GLU A 341 -16.77 -15.38 -16.82
C GLU A 341 -17.64 -15.79 -18.01
N ILE A 342 -18.88 -16.21 -17.76
CA ILE A 342 -19.85 -16.55 -18.82
C ILE A 342 -20.17 -15.31 -19.65
N SER A 343 -20.41 -14.16 -19.02
CA SER A 343 -20.72 -12.91 -19.72
C SER A 343 -19.54 -12.45 -20.60
N LYS A 344 -18.30 -12.59 -20.12
CA LYS A 344 -17.09 -12.27 -20.88
C LYS A 344 -16.91 -13.20 -22.08
N ALA A 345 -17.07 -14.50 -21.88
CA ALA A 345 -16.99 -15.47 -22.97
C ALA A 345 -18.08 -15.21 -24.02
N GLN A 346 -19.31 -14.89 -23.59
CA GLN A 346 -20.41 -14.55 -24.50
C GLN A 346 -20.10 -13.27 -25.29
N HIS A 347 -19.59 -12.23 -24.64
CA HIS A 347 -19.19 -11.00 -25.32
C HIS A 347 -18.10 -11.24 -26.38
N SER A 348 -17.11 -12.08 -26.07
CA SER A 348 -16.08 -12.49 -27.03
C SER A 348 -16.69 -13.22 -28.24
N ILE A 349 -17.67 -14.10 -28.02
CA ILE A 349 -18.41 -14.78 -29.10
C ILE A 349 -19.14 -13.75 -29.98
N ASP A 350 -19.82 -12.78 -29.37
CA ASP A 350 -20.56 -11.76 -30.12
C ASP A 350 -19.62 -10.91 -30.99
N LEU A 351 -18.47 -10.50 -30.45
CA LEU A 351 -17.42 -9.78 -31.19
C LEU A 351 -16.85 -10.61 -32.34
N LEU A 352 -16.48 -11.87 -32.07
CA LEU A 352 -15.96 -12.77 -33.11
C LEU A 352 -16.99 -13.04 -34.20
N THR A 353 -18.27 -13.14 -33.84
CA THR A 353 -19.37 -13.31 -34.80
C THR A 353 -19.52 -12.08 -35.68
N LYS A 354 -19.43 -10.89 -35.08
CA LYS A 354 -19.43 -9.61 -35.83
C LYS A 354 -18.23 -9.53 -36.77
N TRP A 355 -17.02 -9.75 -36.29
CA TRP A 355 -15.80 -9.73 -37.10
C TRP A 355 -15.81 -10.76 -38.22
N LYS A 356 -16.37 -11.95 -37.96
CA LYS A 356 -16.61 -12.96 -39.00
C LYS A 356 -17.53 -12.43 -40.09
N SER A 357 -18.62 -11.76 -39.72
CA SER A 357 -19.57 -11.18 -40.70
C SER A 357 -18.98 -10.00 -41.49
N GLU A 358 -18.04 -9.27 -40.88
CA GLU A 358 -17.33 -8.13 -41.48
C GLU A 358 -16.03 -8.56 -42.22
N ASN A 359 -15.69 -9.86 -42.20
CA ASN A 359 -14.47 -10.42 -42.77
C ASN A 359 -13.16 -9.80 -42.24
N GLU A 360 -13.13 -9.47 -40.95
CA GLU A 360 -12.01 -8.83 -40.24
C GLU A 360 -10.88 -9.82 -39.91
N LEU A 361 -10.24 -10.41 -40.94
CA LEU A 361 -9.21 -11.44 -40.80
C LEU A 361 -7.98 -10.98 -40.01
N GLU A 362 -7.65 -9.68 -40.03
CA GLU A 362 -6.53 -9.14 -39.24
C GLU A 362 -6.82 -9.24 -37.74
N ARG A 363 -8.07 -9.04 -37.30
CA ARG A 363 -8.46 -9.20 -35.88
C ARG A 363 -8.33 -10.65 -35.40
N LEU A 364 -8.67 -11.61 -36.26
CA LEU A 364 -8.44 -13.03 -35.97
C LEU A 364 -6.94 -13.33 -35.88
N LYS A 365 -6.12 -12.73 -36.75
CA LYS A 365 -4.66 -12.87 -36.71
C LYS A 365 -4.08 -12.29 -35.42
N GLU A 366 -4.48 -11.08 -35.03
CA GLU A 366 -4.09 -10.45 -33.76
C GLU A 366 -4.38 -11.38 -32.56
N TYR A 367 -5.57 -11.98 -32.51
CA TYR A 367 -5.93 -12.96 -31.47
C TYR A 367 -4.99 -14.17 -31.47
N LYS A 368 -4.73 -14.77 -32.64
CA LYS A 368 -3.84 -15.92 -32.78
C LYS A 368 -2.42 -15.60 -32.35
N ASP A 369 -1.90 -14.46 -32.77
CA ASP A 369 -0.54 -14.02 -32.45
C ASP A 369 -0.37 -13.84 -30.93
N ALA A 370 -1.35 -13.23 -30.25
CA ALA A 370 -1.31 -13.14 -28.79
C ALA A 370 -1.36 -14.49 -28.08
N ALA A 371 -2.20 -15.42 -28.55
CA ALA A 371 -2.27 -16.77 -27.99
C ALA A 371 -0.96 -17.55 -28.22
N ILE A 372 -0.33 -17.37 -29.38
CA ILE A 372 0.98 -17.94 -29.70
C ILE A 372 2.08 -17.34 -28.81
N ASP A 373 2.07 -16.03 -28.59
CA ASP A 373 3.10 -15.36 -27.77
C ASP A 373 3.03 -15.79 -26.29
N GLN A 374 1.83 -16.07 -25.77
CA GLN A 374 1.69 -16.72 -24.46
C GLN A 374 2.37 -18.09 -24.43
N LYS A 375 2.19 -18.91 -25.48
CA LYS A 375 2.82 -20.23 -25.59
C LYS A 375 4.34 -20.14 -25.78
N LYS A 376 4.85 -19.13 -26.49
CA LYS A 376 6.29 -18.85 -26.57
C LYS A 376 6.86 -18.45 -25.21
N THR A 377 6.13 -17.68 -24.41
CA THR A 377 6.54 -17.32 -23.05
C THR A 377 6.62 -18.57 -22.15
N GLU A 378 5.66 -19.49 -22.28
CA GLU A 378 5.69 -20.80 -21.62
C GLU A 378 6.95 -21.60 -21.99
N LEU A 379 7.34 -21.62 -23.27
CA LEU A 379 8.60 -22.23 -23.72
C LEU A 379 9.83 -21.58 -23.08
N THR A 380 9.86 -20.25 -22.96
CA THR A 380 10.98 -19.53 -22.33
C THR A 380 11.11 -19.89 -20.86
N LEU A 381 10.01 -19.90 -20.10
CA LEU A 381 10.01 -20.30 -18.69
C LEU A 381 10.44 -21.76 -18.52
N LEU A 382 9.94 -22.64 -19.40
CA LEU A 382 10.28 -24.06 -19.38
C LEU A 382 11.77 -24.31 -19.62
N ASN A 383 12.43 -23.51 -20.46
CA ASN A 383 13.89 -23.60 -20.65
C ASN A 383 14.66 -23.13 -19.41
N TYR A 384 14.19 -22.07 -18.73
CA TYR A 384 14.78 -21.61 -17.47
C TYR A 384 14.63 -22.65 -16.35
N ASP A 385 13.46 -23.29 -16.27
CA ASP A 385 13.20 -24.37 -15.31
C ASP A 385 14.08 -25.60 -15.59
N GLU A 386 14.27 -25.98 -16.86
CA GLU A 386 15.17 -27.07 -17.25
C GLU A 386 16.61 -26.77 -16.82
N GLU A 387 17.12 -25.56 -17.07
CA GLU A 387 18.47 -25.16 -16.65
C GLU A 387 18.63 -25.22 -15.14
N ARG A 388 17.64 -24.69 -14.40
CA ARG A 388 17.64 -24.73 -12.92
C ARG A 388 17.65 -26.17 -12.40
N GLU A 389 16.79 -27.04 -12.92
CA GLU A 389 16.71 -28.44 -12.48
C GLU A 389 17.96 -29.23 -12.82
N LEU A 390 18.54 -29.04 -14.02
CA LEU A 390 19.77 -29.71 -14.42
C LEU A 390 20.99 -29.29 -13.59
N ASN A 391 21.02 -28.05 -13.10
CA ASN A 391 22.10 -27.54 -12.26
C ASN A 391 22.12 -28.16 -10.85
N ILE A 392 20.98 -28.66 -10.36
CA ILE A 392 20.86 -29.26 -9.01
C ILE A 392 20.67 -30.78 -9.03
N ALA A 393 20.39 -31.38 -10.19
CA ALA A 393 20.15 -32.81 -10.33
C ALA A 393 21.43 -33.65 -10.33
N TYR A 394 21.34 -34.86 -9.79
CA TYR A 394 22.37 -35.89 -9.92
C TYR A 394 22.54 -36.32 -11.38
N GLU A 395 23.77 -36.65 -11.79
CA GLU A 395 24.10 -37.01 -13.19
C GLU A 395 23.20 -38.12 -13.77
N ALA A 396 22.81 -39.11 -12.95
CA ALA A 396 21.95 -40.21 -13.36
C ALA A 396 20.53 -39.75 -13.80
N ASP A 397 20.04 -38.65 -13.25
CA ASP A 397 18.67 -38.15 -13.50
C ASP A 397 18.62 -37.15 -14.66
N LYS A 398 19.75 -36.54 -15.04
CA LYS A 398 19.80 -35.47 -16.06
C LYS A 398 19.25 -35.90 -17.42
N ALA A 399 19.42 -37.16 -17.82
CA ALA A 399 18.88 -37.68 -19.08
C ALA A 399 17.34 -37.76 -19.07
N ALA A 400 16.77 -38.23 -17.96
CA ALA A 400 15.32 -38.31 -17.79
C ALA A 400 14.68 -36.91 -17.70
N ILE A 401 15.33 -35.99 -16.97
CA ILE A 401 14.91 -34.58 -16.86
C ILE A 401 14.86 -33.94 -18.26
N ARG A 402 15.94 -34.01 -19.05
CA ARG A 402 15.96 -33.48 -20.43
C ARG A 402 14.84 -34.06 -21.30
N LYS A 403 14.59 -35.36 -21.19
CA LYS A 403 13.52 -36.02 -21.95
C LYS A 403 12.13 -35.46 -21.58
N ASN A 404 11.85 -35.29 -20.29
CA ASN A 404 10.59 -34.72 -19.83
C ASN A 404 10.37 -33.29 -20.35
N PHE A 405 11.41 -32.45 -20.29
CA PHE A 405 11.35 -31.08 -20.81
C PHE A 405 11.23 -31.04 -22.34
N GLN A 406 11.89 -31.95 -23.06
CA GLN A 406 11.70 -32.10 -24.52
C GLN A 406 10.26 -32.49 -24.87
N GLU A 407 9.66 -33.45 -24.17
CA GLU A 407 8.27 -33.84 -24.37
C GLU A 407 7.29 -32.71 -24.05
N ALA A 408 7.56 -31.92 -23.01
CA ALA A 408 6.77 -30.74 -22.67
C ALA A 408 6.85 -29.66 -23.77
N ARG A 409 8.05 -29.35 -24.28
CA ARG A 409 8.23 -28.45 -25.43
C ARG A 409 7.51 -28.93 -26.68
N ALA A 410 7.58 -30.23 -26.98
CA ALA A 410 6.90 -30.81 -28.14
C ALA A 410 5.38 -30.61 -28.07
N LYS A 411 4.79 -30.78 -26.88
CA LYS A 411 3.36 -30.50 -26.64
C LYS A 411 3.01 -29.03 -26.86
N ILE A 412 3.81 -28.10 -26.32
CA ILE A 412 3.58 -26.67 -26.50
C ILE A 412 3.70 -26.27 -27.98
N ASN A 413 4.69 -26.77 -28.71
CA ASN A 413 4.85 -26.53 -30.15
C ASN A 413 3.68 -27.08 -30.97
N GLN A 414 3.15 -28.25 -30.60
CA GLN A 414 1.93 -28.78 -31.23
C GLN A 414 0.72 -27.87 -30.99
N GLU A 415 0.58 -27.30 -29.79
CA GLU A 415 -0.47 -26.32 -29.49
C GLU A 415 -0.29 -25.02 -30.31
N ILE A 416 0.93 -24.50 -30.44
CA ILE A 416 1.22 -23.33 -31.29
C ILE A 416 0.77 -23.57 -32.73
N ASN A 417 1.16 -24.71 -33.31
CA ASN A 417 0.76 -25.07 -34.67
C ASN A 417 -0.76 -25.21 -34.81
N LYS A 418 -1.44 -25.70 -33.77
CA LYS A 418 -2.91 -25.76 -33.75
C LYS A 418 -3.53 -24.35 -33.73
N ILE A 419 -3.01 -23.44 -32.91
CA ILE A 419 -3.50 -22.06 -32.79
C ILE A 419 -3.32 -21.28 -34.10
N GLN A 420 -2.18 -21.45 -34.78
CA GLN A 420 -1.92 -20.78 -36.08
C GLN A 420 -3.03 -21.04 -37.11
N ASN A 421 -3.61 -22.24 -37.06
CA ASN A 421 -4.64 -22.72 -37.98
C ASN A 421 -6.08 -22.43 -37.52
N TYR A 422 -6.28 -21.71 -36.41
CA TYR A 422 -7.63 -21.37 -35.95
C TYR A 422 -8.38 -20.49 -36.95
N THR A 423 -9.63 -20.87 -37.19
CA THR A 423 -10.68 -20.08 -37.82
C THR A 423 -11.51 -19.33 -36.78
N PHE A 424 -12.36 -18.39 -37.19
CA PHE A 424 -13.33 -17.77 -36.29
C PHE A 424 -14.20 -18.82 -35.57
N ASP A 425 -14.62 -19.87 -36.28
CA ASP A 425 -15.46 -20.93 -35.71
C ASP A 425 -14.72 -21.76 -34.67
N ASP A 426 -13.42 -22.01 -34.85
CA ASP A 426 -12.61 -22.69 -33.85
C ASP A 426 -12.52 -21.86 -32.56
N VAL A 427 -12.30 -20.55 -32.66
CA VAL A 427 -12.22 -19.66 -31.50
C VAL A 427 -13.58 -19.53 -30.80
N ILE A 428 -14.67 -19.38 -31.58
CA ILE A 428 -16.03 -19.36 -31.04
C ILE A 428 -16.36 -20.69 -30.33
N ALA A 429 -15.93 -21.83 -30.88
CA ALA A 429 -16.13 -23.13 -30.25
C ALA A 429 -15.38 -23.26 -28.93
N ILE A 430 -14.19 -22.65 -28.79
CA ILE A 430 -13.44 -22.61 -27.52
C ILE A 430 -14.25 -21.85 -26.46
N PHE A 431 -14.72 -20.63 -26.74
CA PHE A 431 -15.51 -19.87 -25.77
C PHE A 431 -16.84 -20.56 -25.42
N ASN A 432 -17.52 -21.17 -26.40
CA ASN A 432 -18.72 -21.96 -26.13
C ASN A 432 -18.45 -23.16 -25.20
N LYS A 433 -17.28 -23.80 -25.37
CA LYS A 433 -16.85 -24.88 -24.49
C LYS A 433 -16.58 -24.36 -23.07
N GLU A 434 -15.90 -23.23 -22.92
CA GLU A 434 -15.68 -22.58 -21.62
C GLU A 434 -17.00 -22.26 -20.92
N ILE A 435 -17.98 -21.68 -21.62
CA ILE A 435 -19.31 -21.42 -21.06
C ILE A 435 -19.96 -22.71 -20.54
N LYS A 436 -19.91 -23.80 -21.32
CA LYS A 436 -20.45 -25.11 -20.88
C LYS A 436 -19.72 -25.64 -19.65
N GLU A 437 -18.40 -25.49 -19.59
CA GLU A 437 -17.61 -25.90 -18.43
C GLU A 437 -17.98 -25.09 -17.17
N TYR A 438 -18.14 -23.77 -17.29
CA TYR A 438 -18.62 -22.93 -16.19
C TYR A 438 -20.04 -23.31 -15.74
N GLN A 439 -20.95 -23.61 -16.67
CA GLN A 439 -22.29 -24.09 -16.35
C GLN A 439 -22.29 -25.45 -15.63
N ILE A 440 -21.33 -26.33 -15.93
CA ILE A 440 -21.15 -27.59 -15.20
C ILE A 440 -20.63 -27.32 -13.79
N GLU A 441 -19.58 -26.49 -13.64
CA GLU A 441 -19.01 -26.15 -12.33
C GLU A 441 -20.04 -25.44 -11.42
N LEU A 442 -20.89 -24.59 -12.01
CA LEU A 442 -22.02 -23.95 -11.33
C LEU A 442 -22.99 -24.99 -10.74
N LYS A 443 -23.37 -26.00 -11.53
CA LYS A 443 -24.25 -27.10 -11.06
C LYS A 443 -23.61 -27.94 -9.97
N LEU A 444 -22.28 -28.05 -9.95
CA LEU A 444 -21.56 -28.81 -8.93
C LEU A 444 -21.48 -28.07 -7.59
N ASN A 445 -21.57 -26.74 -7.58
CA ASN A 445 -21.59 -25.90 -6.37
C ASN A 445 -20.36 -26.11 -5.46
N ARG A 446 -19.18 -26.31 -6.04
CA ARG A 446 -17.93 -26.65 -5.31
C ARG A 446 -16.90 -25.53 -5.22
N LYS A 447 -17.05 -24.47 -6.02
CA LYS A 447 -16.05 -23.41 -6.09
C LYS A 447 -16.45 -22.23 -5.21
N PHE A 448 -15.71 -22.04 -4.14
CA PHE A 448 -15.87 -20.89 -3.26
C PHE A 448 -14.96 -19.75 -3.70
N ARG A 449 -15.46 -18.53 -3.56
CA ARG A 449 -14.65 -17.31 -3.70
C ARG A 449 -14.76 -16.52 -2.40
N GLY A 450 -13.65 -15.85 -2.08
CA GLY A 450 -13.55 -14.93 -0.96
C GLY A 450 -13.23 -13.51 -1.41
N ALA A 451 -13.66 -12.52 -0.64
CA ALA A 451 -13.02 -11.20 -0.62
C ALA A 451 -12.66 -10.87 0.81
N ASN A 452 -11.48 -10.29 0.98
CA ASN A 452 -10.99 -9.80 2.24
C ASN A 452 -10.85 -8.28 2.15
N GLY A 453 -11.13 -7.59 3.24
CA GLY A 453 -10.98 -6.16 3.35
C GLY A 453 -10.94 -5.70 4.79
N THR A 454 -11.11 -4.40 4.95
CA THR A 454 -11.20 -3.72 6.23
C THR A 454 -12.59 -3.09 6.34
N MET A 455 -13.17 -3.10 7.53
CA MET A 455 -14.38 -2.33 7.83
C MET A 455 -14.27 -1.69 9.22
N TRP A 456 -15.14 -0.74 9.53
CA TRP A 456 -15.07 -0.01 10.80
C TRP A 456 -16.46 0.38 11.30
N ILE A 457 -16.57 0.57 12.60
CA ILE A 457 -17.82 0.91 13.29
C ILE A 457 -18.26 2.33 12.90
N MET A 458 -19.43 2.45 12.28
CA MET A 458 -19.97 3.73 11.81
C MET A 458 -21.17 4.19 12.64
N ASP A 459 -22.15 3.32 12.81
CA ASP A 459 -23.42 3.62 13.46
C ASP A 459 -23.98 2.37 14.16
N TYR A 460 -24.99 2.54 15.01
CA TYR A 460 -25.68 1.44 15.68
C TYR A 460 -27.09 1.86 16.05
N GLU A 461 -28.00 0.88 16.12
CA GLU A 461 -29.36 1.08 16.61
C GLU A 461 -29.34 1.37 18.12
N ILE A 462 -30.01 2.44 18.54
CA ILE A 462 -30.13 2.75 19.98
C ILE A 462 -31.03 1.69 20.63
N PRO A 463 -30.59 1.00 21.69
CA PRO A 463 -31.38 -0.05 22.33
C PRO A 463 -32.68 0.51 22.92
N THR A 464 -33.77 -0.23 22.76
CA THR A 464 -35.09 0.10 23.33
C THR A 464 -35.58 -1.01 24.26
N GLY A 465 -36.39 -0.66 25.25
CA GLY A 465 -37.02 -1.63 26.16
C GLY A 465 -36.03 -2.29 27.11
N ALA A 466 -36.01 -3.63 27.14
CA ALA A 466 -35.17 -4.40 28.06
C ALA A 466 -33.70 -4.55 27.62
N LYS A 467 -33.38 -4.27 26.34
CA LYS A 467 -32.02 -4.36 25.80
C LYS A 467 -31.13 -3.28 26.42
N LYS A 468 -29.93 -3.66 26.85
CA LYS A 468 -28.93 -2.74 27.43
C LYS A 468 -27.80 -2.43 26.46
N TYR A 469 -27.62 -3.23 25.41
CA TYR A 469 -26.58 -3.07 24.40
C TYR A 469 -27.15 -3.19 22.97
N PRO A 470 -26.64 -2.45 21.97
CA PRO A 470 -27.09 -2.57 20.59
C PRO A 470 -26.81 -3.96 20.00
N THR A 471 -27.81 -4.57 19.38
CA THR A 471 -27.64 -5.83 18.63
C THR A 471 -27.64 -5.63 17.12
N LYS A 472 -27.86 -4.41 16.64
CA LYS A 472 -27.83 -4.04 15.22
C LYS A 472 -26.80 -2.93 15.00
N TRP A 473 -25.84 -3.20 14.12
CA TRP A 473 -24.67 -2.36 13.90
C TRP A 473 -24.45 -2.09 12.42
N TYR A 474 -23.86 -0.94 12.12
CA TYR A 474 -23.57 -0.50 10.77
C TYR A 474 -22.07 -0.23 10.62
N PHE A 475 -21.46 -0.87 9.62
CA PHE A 475 -20.04 -0.82 9.36
C PHE A 475 -19.76 -0.20 7.99
N GLY A 476 -18.85 0.78 7.95
CA GLY A 476 -18.38 1.36 6.70
C GLY A 476 -17.27 0.52 6.07
N THR A 477 -17.28 0.37 4.75
CA THR A 477 -16.22 -0.28 3.96
C THR A 477 -16.28 0.19 2.49
N ASN A 478 -15.46 -0.37 1.59
CA ASN A 478 -15.57 -0.11 0.16
C ASN A 478 -16.69 -0.91 -0.50
N SER A 479 -17.24 -0.38 -1.60
CA SER A 479 -18.20 -1.10 -2.44
C SER A 479 -17.62 -2.40 -2.97
N HIS A 480 -16.36 -2.39 -3.44
CA HIS A 480 -15.74 -3.60 -3.98
C HIS A 480 -15.45 -4.69 -2.93
N VAL A 481 -15.34 -4.32 -1.65
CA VAL A 481 -15.21 -5.26 -0.53
C VAL A 481 -16.58 -5.87 -0.23
N ALA A 482 -17.64 -5.06 -0.13
CA ALA A 482 -19.01 -5.49 0.13
C ALA A 482 -19.70 -6.14 -1.08
N LYS A 483 -19.14 -6.01 -2.29
CA LYS A 483 -19.72 -6.49 -3.56
C LYS A 483 -20.20 -7.94 -3.48
N LEU A 484 -19.41 -8.81 -2.84
CA LEU A 484 -19.73 -10.24 -2.78
C LEU A 484 -20.99 -10.56 -1.98
N MET A 485 -21.35 -9.73 -1.01
CA MET A 485 -22.60 -9.84 -0.26
C MET A 485 -23.84 -9.57 -1.13
N SER A 486 -23.63 -8.94 -2.28
CA SER A 486 -24.69 -8.70 -3.27
C SER A 486 -24.98 -9.95 -4.11
N SER A 487 -24.21 -11.03 -3.95
CA SER A 487 -24.54 -12.32 -4.56
C SER A 487 -25.72 -12.98 -3.85
N SER A 488 -26.56 -13.69 -4.61
CA SER A 488 -27.59 -14.58 -4.06
C SER A 488 -27.02 -15.82 -3.36
N THR A 489 -25.73 -16.11 -3.59
CA THR A 489 -25.01 -17.26 -3.02
C THR A 489 -24.11 -16.92 -1.83
N PHE A 490 -24.24 -15.70 -1.29
CA PHE A 490 -23.54 -15.28 -0.08
C PHE A 490 -23.95 -16.16 1.11
N ASN A 491 -22.98 -16.81 1.74
CA ASN A 491 -23.26 -17.84 2.76
C ASN A 491 -22.28 -17.84 3.94
N GLY A 492 -21.37 -16.88 4.03
CA GLY A 492 -20.51 -16.77 5.20
C GLY A 492 -19.71 -15.49 5.25
N PHE A 493 -19.34 -15.10 6.47
CA PHE A 493 -18.46 -13.98 6.73
C PHE A 493 -17.62 -14.26 7.97
N ASP A 494 -16.47 -13.61 8.06
CA ASP A 494 -15.59 -13.65 9.21
C ASP A 494 -15.13 -12.25 9.57
N VAL A 495 -14.96 -12.00 10.87
CA VAL A 495 -14.47 -10.73 11.39
C VAL A 495 -13.35 -11.00 12.38
N THR A 496 -12.20 -10.36 12.18
CA THR A 496 -11.10 -10.37 13.14
C THR A 496 -11.01 -9.03 13.85
N VAL A 497 -11.00 -9.08 15.18
CA VAL A 497 -10.97 -7.91 16.07
C VAL A 497 -9.72 -7.89 16.93
N LEU A 498 -9.20 -6.69 17.16
CA LEU A 498 -8.11 -6.44 18.10
C LEU A 498 -8.62 -6.38 19.54
N SER A 499 -7.91 -7.01 20.47
CA SER A 499 -8.20 -6.99 21.90
C SER A 499 -7.94 -5.60 22.52
N PRO A 500 -8.83 -5.11 23.41
CA PRO A 500 -8.63 -3.87 24.19
C PRO A 500 -7.34 -3.84 25.02
N GLU A 501 -6.86 -5.01 25.43
CA GLU A 501 -5.63 -5.17 26.24
C GLU A 501 -4.34 -4.95 25.45
N THR A 502 -4.44 -4.76 24.13
CA THR A 502 -3.28 -4.50 23.27
C THR A 502 -2.54 -3.23 23.70
N GLY A 503 -1.25 -3.34 24.00
CA GLY A 503 -0.39 -2.18 24.28
C GLY A 503 0.01 -1.41 23.02
N ILE A 504 0.46 -0.17 23.21
CA ILE A 504 1.13 0.61 22.16
C ILE A 504 2.61 0.20 22.06
N LYS A 505 3.23 0.48 20.91
CA LYS A 505 4.67 0.27 20.65
C LYS A 505 5.16 -1.19 20.80
N SER A 506 4.24 -2.15 20.97
CA SER A 506 4.52 -3.59 20.92
C SER A 506 4.32 -4.12 19.51
N VAL A 507 5.26 -4.94 19.03
CA VAL A 507 5.13 -5.63 17.74
C VAL A 507 4.08 -6.74 17.86
N LEU A 508 3.08 -6.69 16.98
CA LEU A 508 2.05 -7.70 16.79
C LEU A 508 2.57 -8.81 15.87
N LYS A 509 2.01 -10.01 15.99
CA LYS A 509 2.12 -11.05 14.98
C LYS A 509 1.02 -10.89 13.93
N LEU A 510 1.06 -11.73 12.89
CA LEU A 510 -0.03 -11.85 11.93
C LEU A 510 -1.36 -12.18 12.64
N THR A 511 -2.48 -11.76 12.07
CA THR A 511 -3.79 -11.81 12.73
C THR A 511 -4.19 -13.19 13.25
N GLY A 512 -3.86 -14.27 12.53
CA GLY A 512 -4.13 -15.63 12.97
C GLY A 512 -3.14 -16.22 13.98
N LEU A 513 -2.02 -15.56 14.23
CA LEU A 513 -0.88 -16.04 15.04
C LEU A 513 -0.62 -15.20 16.29
N ASP A 514 -1.52 -14.26 16.61
CA ASP A 514 -1.44 -13.42 17.81
C ASP A 514 -2.68 -13.65 18.67
N GLU A 515 -2.48 -13.82 19.98
CA GLU A 515 -3.56 -13.96 20.96
C GLU A 515 -4.34 -12.66 21.17
N ARG A 516 -3.75 -11.52 20.78
CA ARG A 516 -4.41 -10.21 20.82
C ARG A 516 -5.45 -10.04 19.72
N PHE A 517 -5.56 -10.98 18.79
CA PHE A 517 -6.63 -11.01 17.79
C PHE A 517 -7.59 -12.16 18.06
N THR A 518 -8.88 -11.87 17.88
CA THR A 518 -9.94 -12.89 17.92
C THR A 518 -10.72 -12.84 16.61
N ASN A 519 -10.83 -13.98 15.95
CA ASN A 519 -11.63 -14.15 14.74
C ASN A 519 -12.96 -14.84 15.07
N TYR A 520 -14.05 -14.24 14.61
CA TYR A 520 -15.41 -14.77 14.68
C TYR A 520 -15.85 -15.12 13.26
N SER A 521 -16.15 -16.39 13.02
CA SER A 521 -16.60 -16.88 11.72
C SER A 521 -18.04 -17.36 11.79
N PHE A 522 -18.81 -17.04 10.75
CA PHE A 522 -20.21 -17.44 10.59
C PHE A 522 -20.43 -17.95 9.17
N SER A 523 -21.12 -19.08 9.04
CA SER A 523 -21.51 -19.63 7.75
C SER A 523 -22.87 -20.32 7.81
N GLY A 524 -23.55 -20.42 6.68
CA GLY A 524 -24.86 -21.07 6.58
C GLY A 524 -25.86 -20.29 5.74
N SER A 525 -27.02 -20.91 5.48
CA SER A 525 -28.05 -20.36 4.58
C SER A 525 -28.74 -19.12 5.13
N ASP A 526 -28.72 -18.94 6.45
CA ASP A 526 -29.40 -17.84 7.14
C ASP A 526 -28.52 -16.62 7.42
N VAL A 527 -27.22 -16.68 7.10
CA VAL A 527 -26.29 -15.54 7.28
C VAL A 527 -26.81 -14.28 6.58
N GLN A 528 -27.34 -14.41 5.37
CA GLN A 528 -27.90 -13.29 4.60
C GLN A 528 -29.13 -12.62 5.24
N LYS A 529 -29.79 -13.26 6.22
CA LYS A 529 -30.91 -12.65 6.97
C LYS A 529 -30.41 -11.65 8.00
N GLY A 530 -29.21 -11.86 8.52
CA GLY A 530 -28.58 -11.03 9.55
C GLY A 530 -27.48 -10.10 9.05
N VAL A 531 -26.91 -10.35 7.87
CA VAL A 531 -25.83 -9.52 7.31
C VAL A 531 -26.26 -9.02 5.93
N THR A 532 -26.44 -7.70 5.78
CA THR A 532 -26.91 -7.09 4.53
C THR A 532 -26.09 -5.86 4.16
N LYS A 533 -25.95 -5.58 2.86
CA LYS A 533 -25.40 -4.31 2.36
C LYS A 533 -26.57 -3.31 2.32
N ILE A 534 -26.62 -2.39 3.28
CA ILE A 534 -27.74 -1.46 3.45
C ILE A 534 -27.63 -0.23 2.53
N TYR A 535 -26.41 0.16 2.19
CA TYR A 535 -26.13 1.26 1.27
C TYR A 535 -24.90 0.94 0.43
N ASP A 536 -24.92 1.36 -0.83
CA ASP A 536 -23.81 1.28 -1.78
C ASP A 536 -23.82 2.58 -2.59
N ALA A 537 -22.70 3.29 -2.64
CA ALA A 537 -22.60 4.59 -3.30
C ALA A 537 -22.43 4.43 -4.82
N VAL A 538 -23.33 3.67 -5.44
CA VAL A 538 -23.42 3.44 -6.89
C VAL A 538 -24.70 4.09 -7.41
N ASP A 539 -24.64 4.69 -8.60
CA ASP A 539 -25.77 5.41 -9.20
C ASP A 539 -26.45 6.32 -8.16
N TYR A 540 -25.67 7.19 -7.53
CA TYR A 540 -26.09 8.00 -6.37
C TYR A 540 -26.44 9.45 -6.75
N LEU A 541 -26.19 9.84 -8.00
CA LEU A 541 -26.49 11.16 -8.56
C LEU A 541 -27.76 11.16 -9.41
N THR A 542 -28.30 12.35 -9.62
CA THR A 542 -29.46 12.59 -10.49
C THR A 542 -29.10 12.65 -11.98
N THR A 543 -27.81 12.65 -12.32
CA THR A 543 -27.30 12.69 -13.70
C THR A 543 -26.38 11.53 -13.98
N SER A 544 -26.47 10.96 -15.18
CA SER A 544 -25.57 9.89 -15.64
C SER A 544 -24.28 10.44 -16.27
N PRO A 545 -23.11 9.78 -16.07
CA PRO A 545 -21.87 10.11 -16.77
C PRO A 545 -22.02 10.14 -18.28
N SER A 546 -22.87 9.27 -18.83
CA SER A 546 -23.15 9.16 -20.27
C SER A 546 -23.60 10.48 -20.90
N LYS A 547 -24.23 11.37 -20.11
CA LYS A 547 -24.67 12.71 -20.55
C LYS A 547 -23.48 13.54 -21.05
N TYR A 548 -22.33 13.41 -20.42
CA TYR A 548 -21.16 14.26 -20.65
C TYR A 548 -20.22 13.71 -21.72
N LEU A 549 -20.37 12.45 -22.12
CA LEU A 549 -19.44 11.76 -23.02
C LEU A 549 -19.63 12.19 -24.49
N SER A 550 -18.54 12.13 -25.25
CA SER A 550 -18.57 12.21 -26.72
C SER A 550 -19.42 11.09 -27.32
N ASP A 551 -19.92 11.25 -28.54
CA ASP A 551 -20.83 10.25 -29.15
C ASP A 551 -20.25 8.83 -29.19
N THR A 552 -18.94 8.71 -29.46
CA THR A 552 -18.24 7.42 -29.46
C THR A 552 -18.22 6.79 -28.08
N ASP A 553 -17.84 7.55 -27.04
CA ASP A 553 -17.78 7.03 -25.68
C ASP A 553 -19.18 6.85 -25.07
N LYS A 554 -20.15 7.68 -25.43
CA LYS A 554 -21.56 7.51 -25.07
C LYS A 554 -22.09 6.18 -25.60
N ALA A 555 -21.79 5.80 -26.84
CA ALA A 555 -22.18 4.50 -27.37
C ALA A 555 -21.51 3.34 -26.62
N LYS A 556 -20.23 3.49 -26.27
CA LYS A 556 -19.42 2.49 -25.55
C LYS A 556 -19.86 2.30 -24.09
N TYR A 557 -20.27 3.37 -23.43
CA TYR A 557 -20.53 3.44 -21.99
C TYR A 557 -21.99 3.82 -21.66
N LYS A 558 -22.94 3.55 -22.56
CA LYS A 558 -24.35 3.96 -22.45
C LYS A 558 -25.07 3.49 -21.17
N ASP A 559 -24.65 2.34 -20.62
CA ASP A 559 -25.26 1.70 -19.44
C ASP A 559 -24.34 1.78 -18.21
N VAL A 560 -23.37 2.69 -18.23
CA VAL A 560 -22.41 2.88 -17.14
C VAL A 560 -22.80 4.09 -16.31
N GLU A 561 -22.99 3.87 -15.01
CA GLU A 561 -23.30 4.95 -14.05
C GLU A 561 -22.09 5.30 -13.19
N GLU A 562 -22.21 6.31 -12.36
CA GLU A 562 -21.16 6.71 -11.42
C GLU A 562 -21.13 5.85 -10.16
N MET A 563 -19.98 5.80 -9.51
CA MET A 563 -19.81 5.28 -8.17
C MET A 563 -18.82 6.12 -7.38
N ILE A 564 -18.96 6.08 -6.06
CA ILE A 564 -17.88 6.28 -5.10
C ILE A 564 -17.67 4.93 -4.42
N ASP A 565 -16.42 4.51 -4.25
CA ASP A 565 -16.11 3.18 -3.71
C ASP A 565 -16.35 3.10 -2.20
N PHE A 566 -17.61 3.13 -1.79
CA PHE A 566 -18.06 3.13 -0.42
C PHE A 566 -19.38 2.37 -0.29
N ALA A 567 -19.49 1.55 0.75
CA ALA A 567 -20.69 0.82 1.10
C ALA A 567 -20.82 0.71 2.61
N ILE A 568 -22.05 0.43 3.07
CA ILE A 568 -22.37 0.24 4.48
C ILE A 568 -23.01 -1.13 4.65
N ILE A 569 -22.50 -1.88 5.61
CA ILE A 569 -22.97 -3.20 5.98
C ILE A 569 -23.75 -3.11 7.28
N GLU A 570 -24.97 -3.63 7.28
CA GLU A 570 -25.76 -3.87 8.48
C GLU A 570 -25.52 -5.30 8.98
N ILE A 571 -25.19 -5.43 10.26
CA ILE A 571 -25.12 -6.71 10.98
C ILE A 571 -26.14 -6.70 12.11
N ASP A 572 -27.05 -7.67 12.08
CA ASP A 572 -28.07 -7.93 13.09
C ASP A 572 -27.68 -9.20 13.87
N PHE A 573 -27.03 -9.00 15.02
CA PHE A 573 -26.48 -10.06 15.85
C PHE A 573 -27.54 -11.03 16.37
N GLU A 574 -28.80 -10.61 16.50
CA GLU A 574 -29.90 -11.50 16.92
C GLU A 574 -30.14 -12.62 15.91
N LYS A 575 -29.89 -12.35 14.63
CA LYS A 575 -30.13 -13.29 13.53
C LYS A 575 -28.96 -14.21 13.25
N ILE A 576 -27.77 -13.93 13.81
CA ILE A 576 -26.53 -14.67 13.58
C ILE A 576 -25.95 -15.35 14.82
N THR A 577 -26.71 -15.39 15.93
CA THR A 577 -26.32 -16.18 17.11
C THR A 577 -26.26 -17.69 16.80
N SER A 578 -25.47 -18.42 17.59
CA SER A 578 -25.33 -19.88 17.48
C SER A 578 -26.61 -20.66 17.80
N ASN A 579 -27.64 -20.02 18.37
CA ASN A 579 -28.95 -20.63 18.59
C ASN A 579 -29.71 -20.86 17.27
N ASN A 580 -29.31 -20.19 16.19
CA ASN A 580 -29.87 -20.44 14.87
C ASN A 580 -29.25 -21.72 14.26
N GLN A 581 -30.04 -22.78 14.13
CA GLN A 581 -29.59 -24.07 13.59
C GLN A 581 -29.05 -24.01 12.15
N ASN A 582 -29.41 -22.97 11.39
CA ASN A 582 -28.95 -22.75 10.03
C ASN A 582 -27.65 -21.93 9.96
N ILE A 583 -27.02 -21.64 11.11
CA ILE A 583 -25.77 -20.88 11.21
C ILE A 583 -24.75 -21.70 12.00
N GLN A 584 -23.64 -22.00 11.33
CA GLN A 584 -22.43 -22.52 11.96
C GLN A 584 -21.55 -21.35 12.34
N SER A 585 -21.06 -21.35 13.56
CA SER A 585 -20.17 -20.30 14.07
C SER A 585 -18.97 -20.88 14.79
N SER A 586 -17.85 -20.18 14.73
CA SER A 586 -16.64 -20.53 15.47
C SER A 586 -15.90 -19.28 15.92
N VAL A 587 -15.17 -19.41 17.04
CA VAL A 587 -14.27 -18.38 17.54
C VAL A 587 -12.86 -18.98 17.58
N THR A 588 -11.90 -18.26 17.01
CA THR A 588 -10.50 -18.68 17.00
C THR A 588 -9.60 -17.53 17.42
N SER A 589 -8.58 -17.82 18.24
CA SER A 589 -7.50 -16.87 18.58
C SER A 589 -6.18 -17.61 18.57
N ASN A 590 -5.13 -17.00 18.01
CA ASN A 590 -3.82 -17.64 17.83
C ASN A 590 -3.91 -19.06 17.22
N ASN A 591 -4.76 -19.23 16.20
CA ASN A 591 -5.08 -20.52 15.56
C ASN A 591 -5.64 -21.63 16.47
N VAL A 592 -6.10 -21.27 17.67
CA VAL A 592 -6.77 -22.17 18.60
C VAL A 592 -8.26 -21.87 18.60
N MET A 593 -9.08 -22.91 18.42
CA MET A 593 -10.53 -22.81 18.56
C MET A 593 -10.90 -22.60 20.02
N LEU A 594 -11.67 -21.56 20.30
CA LEU A 594 -12.15 -21.24 21.64
C LEU A 594 -13.57 -21.78 21.82
N ASN A 595 -13.82 -22.41 22.96
CA ASN A 595 -15.19 -22.69 23.38
C ASN A 595 -15.76 -21.41 24.02
N SER A 596 -16.74 -20.78 23.37
CA SER A 596 -17.25 -19.46 23.78
C SER A 596 -18.77 -19.42 23.78
N ASN A 597 -19.33 -19.25 24.98
CA ASN A 597 -20.77 -19.03 25.17
C ASN A 597 -21.23 -17.67 24.62
N ILE A 598 -20.30 -16.76 24.29
CA ILE A 598 -20.59 -15.44 23.73
C ILE A 598 -21.40 -15.55 22.43
N LEU A 599 -21.21 -16.62 21.66
CA LEU A 599 -21.96 -16.84 20.41
C LEU A 599 -23.47 -17.07 20.63
N ALA A 600 -23.90 -17.45 21.84
CA ALA A 600 -25.30 -17.77 22.14
C ALA A 600 -26.14 -16.54 22.52
N ASN A 601 -25.53 -15.42 22.91
CA ASN A 601 -26.22 -14.20 23.31
C ASN A 601 -25.87 -13.05 22.36
N ALA A 602 -26.88 -12.39 21.80
CA ALA A 602 -26.69 -11.34 20.81
C ALA A 602 -26.02 -10.07 21.37
N GLU A 603 -26.32 -9.66 22.60
CA GLU A 603 -25.70 -8.49 23.24
C GLU A 603 -24.23 -8.76 23.56
N ASP A 604 -23.91 -9.94 24.09
CA ASP A 604 -22.52 -10.34 24.38
C ASP A 604 -21.70 -10.47 23.10
N LEU A 605 -22.27 -11.07 22.05
CA LEU A 605 -21.62 -11.19 20.74
C LEU A 605 -21.35 -9.82 20.12
N ALA A 606 -22.37 -8.96 20.09
CA ALA A 606 -22.23 -7.60 19.59
C ALA A 606 -21.16 -6.85 20.37
N LYS A 607 -21.17 -6.93 21.71
CA LYS A 607 -20.21 -6.28 22.59
C LYS A 607 -18.78 -6.76 22.36
N ALA A 608 -18.58 -8.06 22.14
CA ALA A 608 -17.27 -8.64 21.87
C ALA A 608 -16.71 -8.18 20.51
N ILE A 609 -17.50 -8.25 19.44
CA ILE A 609 -17.07 -7.84 18.09
C ILE A 609 -16.86 -6.33 18.00
N THR A 610 -17.62 -5.54 18.76
CA THR A 610 -17.55 -4.08 18.72
C THR A 610 -16.65 -3.48 19.80
N ASN A 611 -15.89 -4.30 20.55
CA ASN A 611 -15.03 -3.84 21.64
C ASN A 611 -15.74 -2.90 22.62
N ASN A 612 -17.00 -3.23 22.97
CA ASN A 612 -17.87 -2.45 23.86
C ASN A 612 -17.99 -0.97 23.44
N TYR A 613 -17.96 -0.67 22.14
CA TYR A 613 -17.93 0.69 21.61
C TYR A 613 -19.09 1.57 22.11
N TYR A 614 -20.29 1.00 22.28
CA TYR A 614 -21.48 1.74 22.74
C TYR A 614 -21.24 2.46 24.09
N ALA A 615 -20.51 1.83 25.00
CA ALA A 615 -20.24 2.35 26.34
C ALA A 615 -19.14 3.43 26.38
N ARG A 616 -18.50 3.75 25.24
CA ARG A 616 -17.48 4.81 25.18
C ARG A 616 -18.11 6.19 25.34
N GLU A 617 -17.31 7.13 25.84
CA GLU A 617 -17.69 8.55 25.87
C GLU A 617 -17.87 9.08 24.43
N ASP A 618 -18.82 10.01 24.25
CA ASP A 618 -19.22 10.54 22.94
C ASP A 618 -18.08 11.23 22.18
N LYS A 619 -17.09 11.81 22.88
CA LYS A 619 -15.90 12.40 22.25
C LYS A 619 -14.95 11.36 21.65
N ASN A 620 -15.02 10.11 22.11
CA ASN A 620 -14.20 8.99 21.63
C ASN A 620 -14.90 8.19 20.53
N LYS A 621 -16.14 8.55 20.18
CA LYS A 621 -16.87 7.96 19.06
C LYS A 621 -16.56 8.72 17.77
N THR A 622 -16.58 8.00 16.67
CA THR A 622 -16.42 8.56 15.33
C THR A 622 -17.50 9.59 15.03
N LYS A 623 -17.08 10.62 14.30
CA LYS A 623 -17.94 11.65 13.70
C LYS A 623 -17.55 11.81 12.24
N PHE A 624 -18.29 12.59 11.47
CA PHE A 624 -17.94 12.89 10.07
C PHE A 624 -17.45 14.32 9.94
N LEU A 625 -16.44 14.53 9.09
CA LEU A 625 -15.94 15.86 8.76
C LEU A 625 -17.08 16.67 8.09
N PRO A 626 -17.52 17.81 8.66
CA PRO A 626 -18.69 18.53 8.15
C PRO A 626 -18.48 19.21 6.79
N LYS A 627 -17.24 19.57 6.46
CA LYS A 627 -16.87 20.22 5.21
C LYS A 627 -15.67 19.52 4.60
N SER A 628 -15.65 19.31 3.27
CA SER A 628 -14.52 18.64 2.63
C SER A 628 -13.23 19.47 2.69
N TYR A 629 -12.08 18.82 2.54
CA TYR A 629 -10.80 19.53 2.40
C TYR A 629 -10.65 20.24 1.05
N LEU A 630 -11.52 19.98 0.06
CA LEU A 630 -11.57 20.80 -1.15
C LEU A 630 -12.11 22.20 -0.82
N HIS A 631 -13.14 22.27 0.02
CA HIS A 631 -13.72 23.53 0.49
C HIS A 631 -12.82 24.26 1.48
N ASN A 632 -12.20 23.54 2.43
CA ASN A 632 -11.34 24.10 3.48
C ASN A 632 -9.89 23.60 3.40
N TYR A 633 -9.22 23.82 2.27
CA TYR A 633 -7.86 23.27 2.07
C TYR A 633 -6.82 23.78 3.08
N GLU A 634 -6.98 25.01 3.59
CA GLU A 634 -6.05 25.58 4.57
C GLU A 634 -5.91 24.73 5.84
N GLN A 635 -6.97 24.00 6.22
CA GLN A 635 -6.97 23.11 7.38
C GLN A 635 -6.01 21.93 7.21
N ILE A 636 -5.83 21.42 5.99
CA ILE A 636 -4.99 20.24 5.70
C ILE A 636 -3.67 20.58 5.00
N ASP A 637 -3.46 21.84 4.64
CA ASP A 637 -2.26 22.32 3.96
C ASP A 637 -1.03 22.25 4.88
N TYR A 638 -0.18 21.24 4.65
CA TYR A 638 1.01 20.91 5.43
C TYR A 638 2.16 21.92 5.25
N PRO A 639 2.65 22.55 6.33
CA PRO A 639 3.78 23.46 6.26
C PRO A 639 5.12 22.72 6.25
N PHE A 640 5.94 22.93 5.21
CA PHE A 640 7.31 22.39 5.14
C PHE A 640 8.29 23.01 6.15
N ARG A 641 7.95 24.18 6.72
CA ARG A 641 8.71 24.88 7.76
C ARG A 641 7.75 25.54 8.74
N LYS A 642 8.14 25.59 10.02
CA LYS A 642 7.48 26.44 11.01
C LYS A 642 7.67 27.91 10.59
N LYS A 643 6.56 28.61 10.30
CA LYS A 643 6.56 30.07 10.08
C LYS A 643 6.24 30.76 11.42
N GLY A 644 7.25 31.29 12.10
CA GLY A 644 7.07 32.01 13.38
C GLY A 644 6.97 31.10 14.61
N SER A 645 6.46 31.65 15.72
CA SER A 645 6.43 31.02 17.05
C SER A 645 5.15 30.23 17.38
N LYS A 646 4.12 30.29 16.52
CA LYS A 646 2.89 29.50 16.66
C LYS A 646 2.80 28.48 15.53
N ASP A 647 2.68 27.21 15.89
CA ASP A 647 2.41 26.15 14.93
C ASP A 647 1.03 26.37 14.30
N LYS A 648 0.95 26.28 12.96
CA LYS A 648 -0.33 26.23 12.24
C LYS A 648 -1.06 24.97 12.73
N ASN A 649 -2.31 25.10 13.16
CA ASN A 649 -3.14 23.95 13.52
C ASN A 649 -3.60 23.25 12.24
N THR A 650 -2.72 22.44 11.67
CA THR A 650 -2.97 21.65 10.46
C THR A 650 -3.48 20.28 10.86
N ASP A 651 -4.53 19.82 10.19
CA ASP A 651 -5.08 18.49 10.36
C ASP A 651 -4.06 17.42 9.97
N GLU A 652 -4.07 16.34 10.74
CA GLU A 652 -3.23 15.17 10.53
C GLU A 652 -4.14 13.99 10.25
N LEU A 653 -3.77 13.14 9.30
CA LEU A 653 -4.58 12.02 8.85
C LEU A 653 -4.06 10.71 9.43
N PHE A 654 -4.98 9.91 9.95
CA PHE A 654 -4.74 8.62 10.56
C PHE A 654 -5.54 7.58 9.78
N ALA A 655 -4.83 6.59 9.25
CA ALA A 655 -5.40 5.45 8.55
C ALA A 655 -4.87 4.17 9.18
N LEU A 656 -5.75 3.19 9.36
CA LEU A 656 -5.41 1.87 9.86
C LEU A 656 -6.24 0.81 9.14
N GLY A 657 -5.59 -0.27 8.72
CA GLY A 657 -6.24 -1.38 8.02
C GLY A 657 -5.56 -2.72 8.21
N TYR A 658 -6.14 -3.75 7.59
CA TYR A 658 -5.68 -5.14 7.68
C TYR A 658 -5.35 -5.72 6.29
N PRO A 659 -4.32 -5.21 5.59
CA PRO A 659 -3.83 -5.81 4.36
C PRO A 659 -3.28 -7.23 4.57
N MET A 660 -3.28 -8.02 3.50
CA MET A 660 -2.60 -9.33 3.49
C MET A 660 -1.12 -9.18 3.81
N ALA A 661 -0.55 -10.12 4.57
CA ALA A 661 0.84 -10.02 5.03
C ALA A 661 1.91 -10.34 3.96
N ARG A 662 1.50 -10.69 2.73
CA ARG A 662 2.42 -11.12 1.66
C ARG A 662 3.53 -10.12 1.30
N GLU A 663 3.28 -8.82 1.48
CA GLU A 663 4.25 -7.73 1.29
C GLU A 663 4.64 -7.05 2.63
N ASP A 664 4.42 -7.72 3.77
CA ASP A 664 4.99 -7.28 5.05
C ASP A 664 6.51 -7.47 5.03
N PHE A 665 7.20 -6.40 4.64
CA PHE A 665 8.66 -6.33 4.57
C PHE A 665 9.34 -6.25 5.94
N PHE A 666 8.58 -6.15 7.04
CA PHE A 666 9.14 -6.21 8.39
C PHE A 666 9.33 -7.63 8.90
N LEU A 667 8.75 -8.64 8.23
CA LEU A 667 8.98 -10.06 8.52
C LEU A 667 10.42 -10.44 8.15
N ARG A 668 11.21 -10.89 9.13
CA ARG A 668 12.60 -11.26 8.94
C ARG A 668 12.76 -12.77 8.92
N ARG A 669 13.50 -13.27 7.93
CA ARG A 669 13.91 -14.68 7.89
C ARG A 669 14.68 -15.05 9.15
N TYR A 670 14.51 -16.27 9.64
CA TYR A 670 15.06 -16.84 10.89
C TYR A 670 14.42 -16.32 12.18
N TYR A 671 13.80 -15.14 12.17
CA TYR A 671 13.11 -14.58 13.35
C TYR A 671 11.60 -14.77 13.29
N ASP A 672 11.01 -14.58 12.11
CA ASP A 672 9.57 -14.63 11.85
C ASP A 672 9.19 -15.80 10.92
N ASP A 673 9.98 -16.89 10.90
CA ASP A 673 9.75 -18.03 9.98
C ASP A 673 8.36 -18.68 10.17
N ASP A 674 7.85 -18.67 11.41
CA ASP A 674 6.48 -19.11 11.73
C ASP A 674 5.45 -18.27 10.98
N GLN A 675 5.62 -16.95 10.94
CA GLN A 675 4.72 -16.00 10.29
C GLN A 675 4.90 -15.97 8.76
N ILE A 676 6.14 -16.04 8.27
CA ILE A 676 6.46 -16.05 6.83
C ILE A 676 5.73 -17.21 6.13
N LYS A 677 5.61 -18.37 6.79
CA LYS A 677 4.85 -19.52 6.28
C LYS A 677 3.37 -19.20 6.02
N TRP A 678 2.79 -18.28 6.78
CA TRP A 678 1.36 -17.97 6.76
C TRP A 678 1.02 -16.60 6.15
N LYS A 679 2.00 -15.89 5.59
CA LYS A 679 1.81 -14.52 5.06
C LYS A 679 0.83 -14.41 3.89
N GLU A 680 0.59 -15.51 3.19
CA GLU A 680 -0.41 -15.61 2.10
C GLU A 680 -1.83 -15.89 2.63
N THR A 681 -1.97 -16.23 3.91
CA THR A 681 -3.23 -16.60 4.55
C THR A 681 -3.74 -15.52 5.49
N TYR A 682 -2.86 -14.96 6.32
CA TYR A 682 -3.25 -13.96 7.33
C TYR A 682 -2.93 -12.53 6.92
N GLN A 683 -3.63 -11.62 7.56
CA GLN A 683 -3.40 -10.19 7.47
C GLN A 683 -2.35 -9.75 8.47
N SER A 684 -1.85 -8.55 8.22
CA SER A 684 -1.06 -7.76 9.17
C SER A 684 -1.83 -6.46 9.42
N LEU A 685 -1.83 -5.94 10.64
CA LEU A 685 -2.37 -4.61 10.92
C LEU A 685 -1.39 -3.56 10.40
N TRP A 686 -1.84 -2.54 9.68
CA TRP A 686 -1.00 -1.45 9.18
C TRP A 686 -1.56 -0.09 9.56
N THR A 687 -0.67 0.86 9.79
CA THR A 687 -0.99 2.28 9.94
C THR A 687 -0.25 3.12 8.90
N ASN A 688 -0.70 4.35 8.64
CA ASN A 688 0.03 5.31 7.80
C ASN A 688 1.18 6.04 8.53
N SER A 689 1.65 5.47 9.64
CA SER A 689 2.75 6.01 10.44
C SER A 689 4.12 5.78 9.82
N ASP A 690 5.13 6.45 10.38
CA ASP A 690 6.52 6.35 9.93
C ASP A 690 7.08 4.93 10.17
N TYR A 691 7.48 4.24 9.10
CA TYR A 691 8.04 2.89 9.15
C TYR A 691 9.26 2.79 10.09
N ARG A 692 10.00 3.88 10.29
CA ARG A 692 11.18 3.93 11.17
C ARG A 692 10.85 3.70 12.64
N PHE A 693 9.58 3.80 13.03
CA PHE A 693 9.14 3.47 14.39
C PHE A 693 9.31 1.99 14.72
N TYR A 694 9.34 1.11 13.72
CA TYR A 694 9.42 -0.34 13.92
C TYR A 694 10.71 -0.80 14.62
N ASN A 695 11.85 -0.17 14.30
CA ASN A 695 13.17 -0.53 14.84
C ASN A 695 13.71 0.53 15.83
N ALA A 696 12.88 1.44 16.31
CA ALA A 696 13.33 2.48 17.22
C ALA A 696 13.84 1.85 18.53
N SER A 697 15.15 1.86 18.74
CA SER A 697 15.78 1.26 19.93
C SER A 697 15.28 1.94 21.20
N ASN A 698 15.00 1.14 22.23
CA ASN A 698 14.98 1.65 23.60
C ASN A 698 16.39 2.19 23.89
N VAL A 699 16.46 3.46 24.25
CA VAL A 699 17.72 4.06 24.69
C VAL A 699 18.23 3.29 25.90
N SER A 700 19.55 3.10 25.97
CA SER A 700 20.22 2.71 27.20
C SER A 700 19.76 3.60 28.36
N GLU A 701 19.74 3.05 29.58
CA GLU A 701 19.28 3.75 30.78
C GLU A 701 20.00 5.11 30.91
N GLY A 702 19.23 6.21 30.82
CA GLY A 702 19.74 7.59 30.82
C GLY A 702 19.93 8.26 29.45
N GLY A 703 19.73 7.57 28.33
CA GLY A 703 19.82 8.14 26.97
C GLY A 703 18.56 8.89 26.53
N LYS A 704 18.71 9.89 25.65
CA LYS A 704 17.58 10.55 24.96
C LYS A 704 17.01 9.66 23.86
N ALA A 705 15.69 9.45 23.85
CA ALA A 705 15.02 8.68 22.80
C ALA A 705 15.37 9.20 21.40
N ASN A 706 15.72 8.29 20.48
CA ASN A 706 16.06 8.61 19.10
C ASN A 706 14.87 9.22 18.32
N ILE A 707 13.64 9.12 18.86
CA ILE A 707 12.41 9.65 18.28
C ILE A 707 11.63 10.40 19.36
N SER A 708 11.21 11.64 19.06
CA SER A 708 10.42 12.46 20.01
C SER A 708 9.00 11.94 20.16
N GLU A 709 8.40 12.14 21.34
CA GLU A 709 7.01 11.75 21.61
C GLU A 709 6.00 12.49 20.71
N GLU A 710 6.28 13.75 20.36
CA GLU A 710 5.50 14.51 19.36
C GLU A 710 5.41 13.76 18.04
N ARG A 711 6.52 13.17 17.58
CA ARG A 711 6.58 12.44 16.33
C ARG A 711 5.82 11.11 16.40
N TYR A 712 5.77 10.44 17.55
CA TYR A 712 4.95 9.23 17.73
C TYR A 712 3.45 9.53 17.72
N LYS A 713 3.03 10.67 18.25
CA LYS A 713 1.61 11.06 18.34
C LYS A 713 1.03 11.55 17.02
N ARG A 714 1.88 12.06 16.15
CA ARG A 714 1.49 12.69 14.89
C ARG A 714 0.98 11.70 13.83
N GLY A 715 -0.07 12.08 13.12
CA GLY A 715 -0.58 11.42 11.92
C GLY A 715 0.27 11.71 10.66
N ASN A 716 -0.23 11.35 9.49
CA ASN A 716 0.39 11.72 8.22
C ASN A 716 -0.41 12.81 7.50
N PHE A 717 -0.05 13.13 6.27
CA PHE A 717 -0.68 14.22 5.51
C PHE A 717 -1.15 13.75 4.15
N LEU A 718 -1.77 14.66 3.41
CA LEU A 718 -2.04 14.48 2.00
C LEU A 718 -0.73 14.41 1.20
N SER A 719 -0.72 13.56 0.17
CA SER A 719 0.40 13.36 -0.73
C SER A 719 0.56 14.55 -1.68
N TYR A 720 1.82 14.90 -1.96
CA TYR A 720 2.18 15.87 -2.98
C TYR A 720 2.24 15.25 -4.39
N GLN A 721 1.62 14.09 -4.61
CA GLN A 721 1.62 13.46 -5.91
C GLN A 721 1.04 14.37 -7.00
N ILE A 722 1.71 14.43 -8.15
CA ILE A 722 1.40 15.33 -9.28
C ILE A 722 0.65 14.60 -10.41
N GLY A 723 0.92 13.30 -10.59
CA GLY A 723 0.32 12.50 -11.65
C GLY A 723 -1.20 12.41 -11.56
N TYR A 724 -1.75 12.42 -10.35
CA TYR A 724 -3.18 12.22 -10.07
C TYR A 724 -3.84 13.44 -9.43
N ARG A 725 -3.25 14.62 -9.55
CA ARG A 725 -3.78 15.87 -8.97
C ARG A 725 -4.52 16.67 -10.04
N SER A 726 -5.85 16.73 -9.97
CA SER A 726 -6.64 17.58 -10.87
C SER A 726 -6.62 19.06 -10.48
N PHE A 727 -6.65 19.36 -9.17
CA PHE A 727 -6.59 20.72 -8.61
C PHE A 727 -5.15 21.14 -8.36
N ILE A 728 -4.61 22.04 -9.19
CA ILE A 728 -3.17 22.32 -9.22
C ILE A 728 -2.68 23.03 -7.94
N ASP A 729 -3.58 23.76 -7.28
CA ASP A 729 -3.34 24.53 -6.06
C ASP A 729 -3.64 23.76 -4.76
N LYS A 730 -4.14 22.52 -4.85
CA LYS A 730 -4.55 21.71 -3.69
C LYS A 730 -3.90 20.31 -3.73
N PRO A 731 -2.61 20.19 -3.33
CA PRO A 731 -1.93 18.90 -3.21
C PRO A 731 -2.76 17.83 -2.51
N GLY A 732 -2.78 16.64 -3.12
CA GLY A 732 -3.43 15.46 -2.57
C GLY A 732 -4.94 15.41 -2.72
N ILE A 733 -5.54 16.30 -3.52
CA ILE A 733 -6.97 16.30 -3.82
C ILE A 733 -7.19 16.10 -5.32
N ASN A 734 -8.19 15.31 -5.68
CA ASN A 734 -8.59 15.15 -7.07
C ASN A 734 -10.09 14.83 -7.27
N ASP A 735 -10.52 14.90 -8.51
CA ASP A 735 -11.81 14.41 -8.99
C ASP A 735 -11.62 13.05 -9.67
N GLY A 736 -12.27 12.02 -9.12
CA GLY A 736 -12.10 10.65 -9.57
C GLY A 736 -12.58 10.39 -11.00
N PHE A 737 -13.58 11.15 -11.48
CA PHE A 737 -14.10 10.99 -12.84
C PHE A 737 -13.15 11.60 -13.88
N ILE A 738 -12.45 12.67 -13.50
CA ILE A 738 -11.42 13.29 -14.34
C ILE A 738 -10.15 12.46 -14.34
N VAL A 739 -9.68 12.05 -13.16
CA VAL A 739 -8.32 11.52 -12.99
C VAL A 739 -8.23 10.02 -13.27
N SER A 740 -9.19 9.21 -12.81
CA SER A 740 -9.11 7.75 -12.94
C SER A 740 -10.50 7.10 -12.87
N PRO A 741 -11.41 7.36 -13.83
CA PRO A 741 -12.77 6.83 -13.81
C PRO A 741 -12.78 5.29 -13.94
N ILE A 742 -11.79 4.72 -14.61
CA ILE A 742 -11.54 3.27 -14.69
C ILE A 742 -10.34 2.95 -13.81
N ARG A 743 -10.52 2.04 -12.85
CA ARG A 743 -9.43 1.60 -11.95
C ARG A 743 -8.99 0.19 -12.32
N GLY A 744 -7.72 0.02 -12.63
CA GLY A 744 -7.18 -1.24 -13.13
C GLY A 744 -7.52 -1.47 -14.60
N LYS A 745 -7.63 -2.74 -15.01
CA LYS A 745 -7.80 -3.12 -16.43
C LYS A 745 -9.26 -3.09 -16.92
N GLU A 746 -10.21 -3.16 -16.01
CA GLU A 746 -11.63 -3.30 -16.33
C GLU A 746 -12.45 -2.29 -15.54
N ILE A 747 -13.59 -1.89 -16.10
CA ILE A 747 -14.55 -1.08 -15.39
C ILE A 747 -15.10 -1.83 -14.17
N TYR A 748 -15.33 -1.11 -13.06
CA TYR A 748 -15.92 -1.74 -11.88
C TYR A 748 -17.31 -2.28 -12.24
N LYS A 749 -17.65 -3.43 -11.66
CA LYS A 749 -18.95 -4.05 -11.81
C LYS A 749 -19.45 -4.52 -10.46
N THR A 750 -20.72 -4.38 -10.17
CA THR A 750 -21.38 -5.04 -9.03
C THR A 750 -22.78 -5.51 -9.41
N TYR A 751 -23.36 -6.37 -8.59
CA TYR A 751 -24.72 -6.84 -8.82
C TYR A 751 -25.73 -5.70 -8.68
N ASP A 752 -26.75 -5.71 -9.53
CA ASP A 752 -27.93 -4.86 -9.37
C ASP A 752 -28.76 -5.28 -8.14
N GLU A 753 -29.78 -4.51 -7.79
CA GLU A 753 -30.64 -4.78 -6.63
C GLU A 753 -31.33 -6.15 -6.71
N THR A 754 -31.57 -6.65 -7.93
CA THR A 754 -32.15 -7.99 -8.13
C THR A 754 -31.16 -9.13 -7.87
N LYS A 755 -29.88 -8.82 -7.70
CA LYS A 755 -28.78 -9.78 -7.51
C LYS A 755 -28.59 -10.75 -8.68
N THR A 756 -29.08 -10.41 -9.87
CA THR A 756 -29.04 -11.31 -11.04
C THR A 756 -28.21 -10.77 -12.20
N LYS A 757 -27.99 -9.46 -12.28
CA LYS A 757 -27.22 -8.83 -13.35
C LYS A 757 -26.06 -8.02 -12.79
N LEU A 758 -24.96 -7.96 -13.54
CA LEU A 758 -23.86 -7.06 -13.26
C LEU A 758 -24.11 -5.73 -13.95
N LYS A 759 -24.02 -4.63 -13.21
CA LYS A 759 -23.98 -3.26 -13.73
C LYS A 759 -22.55 -2.71 -13.62
N SER A 760 -22.19 -1.82 -14.54
CA SER A 760 -20.86 -1.21 -14.63
C SER A 760 -20.86 0.21 -14.10
N TYR A 761 -19.77 0.62 -13.45
CA TYR A 761 -19.68 1.95 -12.85
C TYR A 761 -18.30 2.62 -13.03
N PHE A 762 -18.32 3.93 -13.28
CA PHE A 762 -17.14 4.79 -13.25
C PHE A 762 -16.87 5.29 -11.84
N ASN A 763 -15.60 5.25 -11.43
CA ASN A 763 -15.18 5.97 -10.24
C ASN A 763 -15.35 7.47 -10.45
N SER A 764 -15.95 8.13 -9.47
CA SER A 764 -16.32 9.54 -9.53
C SER A 764 -16.17 10.20 -8.15
N GLY A 765 -16.52 11.47 -8.07
CA GLY A 765 -16.58 12.21 -6.82
C GLY A 765 -15.21 12.68 -6.33
N LEU A 766 -15.22 13.34 -5.18
CA LEU A 766 -14.04 13.91 -4.56
C LEU A 766 -13.17 12.81 -3.97
N GLN A 767 -11.86 12.90 -4.20
CA GLN A 767 -10.89 11.98 -3.63
C GLN A 767 -9.73 12.72 -2.98
N TYR A 768 -9.16 12.05 -1.99
CA TYR A 768 -7.89 12.42 -1.38
C TYR A 768 -6.81 11.39 -1.71
N MET A 769 -5.55 11.80 -1.58
CA MET A 769 -4.37 10.94 -1.75
C MET A 769 -3.55 11.02 -0.47
N LEU A 770 -3.35 9.91 0.24
CA LEU A 770 -2.54 9.87 1.45
C LEU A 770 -1.07 9.74 1.12
N ARG A 771 -0.29 10.31 2.02
CA ARG A 771 1.13 10.03 2.14
C ARG A 771 1.35 8.78 3.01
N HIS A 772 2.18 7.87 2.51
CA HIS A 772 2.68 6.67 3.22
C HIS A 772 1.62 5.69 3.72
N PHE A 773 0.55 5.48 2.94
CA PHE A 773 -0.39 4.39 3.16
C PHE A 773 -0.67 3.66 1.85
N VAL A 774 0.27 2.84 1.43
CA VAL A 774 0.17 2.07 0.18
C VAL A 774 0.51 0.61 0.44
N PRO A 775 -0.12 -0.05 1.43
CA PRO A 775 0.09 -1.46 1.65
C PRO A 775 -0.57 -2.26 0.50
N VAL A 776 -0.73 -3.57 0.65
CA VAL A 776 -1.38 -4.41 -0.37
C VAL A 776 -2.89 -4.52 -0.24
N GLY A 777 -3.49 -5.32 -1.13
CA GLY A 777 -4.89 -5.73 -1.04
C GLY A 777 -5.27 -6.26 0.35
N GLY A 778 -6.50 -5.97 0.76
CA GLY A 778 -7.01 -6.16 2.13
C GLY A 778 -7.07 -4.86 2.95
N SER A 779 -6.27 -3.85 2.60
CA SER A 779 -6.37 -2.49 3.19
C SER A 779 -7.56 -1.67 2.70
N SER A 780 -8.22 -2.12 1.64
CA SER A 780 -9.48 -1.56 1.15
C SER A 780 -10.53 -1.49 2.27
N GLY A 781 -11.13 -0.33 2.45
CA GLY A 781 -12.20 -0.08 3.42
C GLY A 781 -11.69 0.50 4.73
N SER A 782 -10.38 0.70 4.87
CA SER A 782 -9.80 1.41 6.02
C SER A 782 -10.38 2.81 6.15
N SER A 783 -10.83 3.17 7.35
CA SER A 783 -11.25 4.54 7.63
C SER A 783 -10.05 5.47 7.63
N VAL A 784 -10.23 6.67 7.08
CA VAL A 784 -9.28 7.77 7.21
C VAL A 784 -9.90 8.83 8.09
N ARG A 785 -9.16 9.27 9.11
CA ARG A 785 -9.67 10.17 10.14
C ARG A 785 -8.69 11.29 10.43
N ASN A 786 -9.17 12.43 10.91
CA ASN A 786 -8.31 13.45 11.49
C ASN A 786 -8.06 13.21 13.00
N GLN A 787 -7.22 14.03 13.62
CA GLN A 787 -6.91 14.00 15.06
C GLN A 787 -8.12 14.21 15.99
N ASN A 788 -9.25 14.71 15.47
CA ASN A 788 -10.50 14.90 16.21
C ASN A 788 -11.44 13.69 16.12
N ASN A 789 -10.97 12.57 15.56
CA ASN A 789 -11.77 11.37 15.27
C ASN A 789 -12.92 11.63 14.27
N GLU A 790 -12.73 12.60 13.37
CA GLU A 790 -13.65 12.88 12.28
C GLU A 790 -13.23 12.08 11.03
N LEU A 791 -14.16 11.28 10.53
CA LEU A 791 -14.04 10.50 9.30
C LEU A 791 -14.03 11.44 8.10
N VAL A 792 -12.95 11.37 7.32
CA VAL A 792 -12.74 12.22 6.14
C VAL A 792 -13.06 11.46 4.84
N GLY A 793 -12.83 10.15 4.84
CA GLY A 793 -13.07 9.28 3.70
C GLY A 793 -12.71 7.82 3.97
N VAL A 794 -12.81 7.00 2.94
CA VAL A 794 -12.49 5.57 2.98
C VAL A 794 -11.39 5.24 1.97
N HIS A 795 -10.32 4.61 2.46
CA HIS A 795 -9.22 4.15 1.60
C HIS A 795 -9.75 3.11 0.60
N SER A 796 -9.51 3.31 -0.69
CA SER A 796 -10.20 2.57 -1.76
C SER A 796 -9.29 1.89 -2.77
N THR A 797 -8.18 2.52 -3.17
CA THR A 797 -7.28 1.94 -4.18
C THR A 797 -5.87 2.43 -3.95
N ILE A 798 -4.90 1.53 -4.16
CA ILE A 798 -3.48 1.83 -4.07
C ILE A 798 -2.88 2.05 -5.45
N ILE A 799 -1.87 2.90 -5.54
CA ILE A 799 -1.10 3.15 -6.76
C ILE A 799 0.38 2.95 -6.44
N GLN A 800 0.83 1.69 -6.48
CA GLN A 800 2.16 1.29 -6.02
C GLN A 800 3.31 2.02 -6.72
N SER A 801 3.18 2.33 -8.01
CA SER A 801 4.19 3.07 -8.80
C SER A 801 4.32 4.54 -8.37
N ALA A 802 3.19 5.16 -8.05
CA ALA A 802 3.10 6.54 -7.55
C ALA A 802 3.34 6.66 -6.04
N LYS A 803 3.38 5.54 -5.31
CA LYS A 803 3.51 5.51 -3.85
C LYS A 803 2.47 6.40 -3.14
N THR A 804 1.25 6.39 -3.68
CA THR A 804 0.08 7.00 -3.06
C THR A 804 -1.15 6.12 -3.28
N ASP A 805 -2.30 6.59 -2.81
CA ASP A 805 -3.57 5.90 -2.84
C ASP A 805 -4.70 6.84 -3.31
N PHE A 806 -5.91 6.30 -3.33
CA PHE A 806 -7.14 7.06 -3.39
C PHE A 806 -8.00 6.76 -2.17
N VAL A 807 -8.41 7.84 -1.51
CA VAL A 807 -9.39 7.85 -0.44
C VAL A 807 -10.65 8.51 -0.99
N ALA A 808 -11.75 7.76 -1.02
CA ALA A 808 -13.05 8.28 -1.41
C ALA A 808 -13.61 9.20 -0.31
N ALA A 809 -13.84 10.48 -0.61
CA ALA A 809 -14.39 11.43 0.35
C ALA A 809 -15.89 11.19 0.55
N PHE A 810 -16.36 11.28 1.79
CA PHE A 810 -17.78 11.11 2.12
C PHE A 810 -18.66 12.28 1.65
N ARG A 811 -18.05 13.44 1.42
CA ARG A 811 -18.76 14.68 1.11
C ARG A 811 -17.99 15.52 0.10
N SER A 812 -18.74 16.22 -0.75
CA SER A 812 -18.27 17.26 -1.66
C SER A 812 -19.26 18.42 -1.66
N GLU A 813 -18.76 19.64 -1.53
CA GLU A 813 -19.55 20.86 -1.71
C GLU A 813 -19.82 21.18 -3.20
N GLY A 814 -19.16 20.44 -4.11
CA GLY A 814 -19.14 20.65 -5.55
C GLY A 814 -18.00 21.55 -6.01
N TYR A 815 -17.69 21.53 -7.31
CA TYR A 815 -16.66 22.40 -7.90
C TYR A 815 -17.02 22.80 -9.32
N ASP A 816 -16.97 24.10 -9.59
CA ASP A 816 -17.24 24.68 -10.90
C ASP A 816 -15.95 24.80 -11.72
N TYR A 817 -15.86 24.00 -12.79
CA TYR A 817 -14.72 24.00 -13.71
C TYR A 817 -14.74 25.12 -14.75
N LYS A 818 -15.61 26.13 -14.59
CA LYS A 818 -15.70 27.31 -15.48
C LYS A 818 -15.93 26.91 -16.94
N GLY A 819 -16.66 25.81 -17.14
CA GLY A 819 -16.97 25.24 -18.45
C GLY A 819 -15.76 24.64 -19.18
N ALA A 820 -14.65 24.33 -18.50
CA ALA A 820 -13.51 23.63 -19.09
C ALA A 820 -13.90 22.21 -19.54
N TYR A 821 -14.80 21.55 -18.81
CA TYR A 821 -15.32 20.20 -19.09
C TYR A 821 -16.76 20.22 -19.61
N GLY A 822 -17.17 21.30 -20.30
CA GLY A 822 -18.55 21.45 -20.77
C GLY A 822 -19.53 21.65 -19.61
N GLU A 823 -20.60 20.85 -19.56
CA GLU A 823 -21.58 20.87 -18.46
C GLU A 823 -21.12 20.10 -17.22
N TYR A 824 -20.03 19.32 -17.30
CA TYR A 824 -19.55 18.54 -16.17
C TYR A 824 -18.91 19.44 -15.11
N ASN A 825 -19.36 19.27 -13.87
CA ASN A 825 -18.82 19.85 -12.65
C ASN A 825 -18.69 18.73 -11.61
N LEU A 826 -17.78 18.89 -10.64
CA LEU A 826 -17.73 17.97 -9.50
C LEU A 826 -19.06 18.10 -8.75
N PRO A 827 -19.81 17.02 -8.53
CA PRO A 827 -21.14 17.08 -7.93
C PRO A 827 -21.07 17.45 -6.44
N GLN A 828 -22.15 18.03 -5.94
CA GLN A 828 -22.39 18.21 -4.52
C GLN A 828 -23.12 16.98 -3.96
N TYR A 829 -22.55 16.37 -2.92
CA TYR A 829 -23.10 15.16 -2.30
C TYR A 829 -22.62 14.99 -0.85
N ASP A 830 -23.41 14.27 -0.06
CA ASP A 830 -23.02 13.73 1.24
C ASP A 830 -23.52 12.28 1.34
N LEU A 831 -22.60 11.31 1.35
CA LEU A 831 -22.96 9.88 1.31
C LEU A 831 -23.64 9.39 2.59
N ILE A 832 -23.59 10.15 3.67
CA ILE A 832 -24.14 9.78 4.98
C ILE A 832 -25.47 10.46 5.22
N TYR A 833 -25.48 11.79 5.19
CA TYR A 833 -26.64 12.61 5.54
C TYR A 833 -27.49 13.01 4.33
N GLY A 834 -26.94 12.89 3.11
CA GLY A 834 -27.62 13.31 1.88
C GLY A 834 -27.75 14.83 1.73
N GLY A 835 -28.72 15.26 0.93
CA GLY A 835 -29.07 16.68 0.76
C GLY A 835 -28.25 17.43 -0.30
N GLY A 836 -27.33 16.77 -1.00
CA GLY A 836 -26.65 17.37 -2.15
C GLY A 836 -27.61 17.64 -3.30
N LYS A 837 -27.45 18.78 -3.99
CA LYS A 837 -28.38 19.19 -5.06
C LYS A 837 -28.38 18.25 -6.29
N GLU A 838 -27.28 17.56 -6.57
CA GLU A 838 -27.19 16.53 -7.62
C GLU A 838 -27.34 15.11 -7.10
N GLN A 839 -27.67 14.92 -5.82
CA GLN A 839 -27.69 13.60 -5.17
C GLN A 839 -29.11 13.03 -5.08
N LYS A 840 -29.26 11.73 -5.34
CA LYS A 840 -30.53 11.00 -5.17
C LYS A 840 -30.54 9.93 -4.07
N THR A 841 -29.38 9.39 -3.67
CA THR A 841 -29.30 8.39 -2.58
C THR A 841 -28.16 8.66 -1.60
N SER A 842 -28.39 8.29 -0.34
CA SER A 842 -27.44 8.36 0.78
C SER A 842 -27.74 7.25 1.79
N TYR A 843 -26.89 7.09 2.82
CA TYR A 843 -27.17 6.19 3.93
C TYR A 843 -28.50 6.52 4.64
N LEU A 844 -28.78 7.80 4.87
CA LEU A 844 -30.06 8.25 5.44
C LEU A 844 -31.24 7.82 4.55
N ASP A 845 -31.15 8.02 3.23
CA ASP A 845 -32.21 7.58 2.30
C ASP A 845 -32.40 6.05 2.36
N SER A 846 -31.31 5.28 2.46
CA SER A 846 -31.38 3.82 2.64
C SER A 846 -32.07 3.40 3.94
N LEU A 847 -31.82 4.09 5.05
CA LEU A 847 -32.52 3.84 6.32
C LEU A 847 -34.00 4.16 6.20
N ILE A 848 -34.36 5.30 5.61
CA ILE A 848 -35.75 5.71 5.36
C ILE A 848 -36.45 4.66 4.48
N ASN A 849 -35.80 4.20 3.40
CA ASN A 849 -36.39 3.22 2.48
C ASN A 849 -36.67 1.88 3.16
N LYS A 850 -35.78 1.42 4.07
CA LYS A 850 -35.92 0.12 4.73
C LYS A 850 -36.85 0.16 5.95
N TYR A 851 -36.76 1.21 6.75
CA TYR A 851 -37.41 1.27 8.06
C TYR A 851 -38.55 2.30 8.13
N GLY A 852 -38.70 3.17 7.14
CA GLY A 852 -39.59 4.32 7.18
C GLY A 852 -39.01 5.49 7.97
N GLU A 853 -39.60 6.68 7.79
CA GLU A 853 -39.23 7.84 8.60
C GLU A 853 -39.52 7.59 10.08
N ASN A 854 -38.53 7.82 10.94
CA ASN A 854 -38.59 7.57 12.39
C ASN A 854 -38.79 6.10 12.80
N GLY A 855 -38.77 5.16 11.86
CA GLY A 855 -38.88 3.72 12.16
C GLY A 855 -37.63 3.12 12.79
N ILE A 856 -36.52 3.86 12.76
CA ILE A 856 -35.26 3.50 13.43
C ILE A 856 -34.61 4.73 14.05
N HIS A 857 -34.00 4.54 15.23
CA HIS A 857 -33.22 5.54 15.93
C HIS A 857 -31.80 5.02 16.07
N THR A 858 -30.83 5.75 15.53
CA THR A 858 -29.43 5.33 15.53
C THR A 858 -28.54 6.37 16.21
N TRP A 859 -27.27 6.05 16.42
CA TRP A 859 -26.30 6.99 16.97
C TRP A 859 -26.17 8.27 16.13
N LEU A 860 -26.18 8.13 14.79
CA LEU A 860 -26.15 9.28 13.88
C LEU A 860 -27.52 9.99 13.77
N PHE A 861 -28.63 9.24 13.85
CA PHE A 861 -30.00 9.74 13.72
C PHE A 861 -30.80 9.52 15.00
N LYS A 862 -30.36 10.15 16.10
CA LYS A 862 -30.93 9.96 17.45
C LYS A 862 -32.41 10.32 17.56
N ASN A 863 -32.88 11.24 16.71
CA ASN A 863 -34.27 11.71 16.67
C ASN A 863 -35.10 11.01 15.58
N GLY A 864 -34.56 9.93 14.99
CA GLY A 864 -35.19 9.19 13.89
C GLY A 864 -34.52 9.47 12.54
N ALA A 865 -34.44 8.45 11.69
CA ALA A 865 -33.99 8.59 10.31
C ALA A 865 -34.99 9.40 9.48
N SER A 866 -34.85 10.72 9.46
CA SER A 866 -35.66 11.65 8.66
C SER A 866 -34.79 12.80 8.14
N LYS A 867 -35.12 13.32 6.95
CA LYS A 867 -34.43 14.48 6.35
C LYS A 867 -34.53 15.75 7.20
N SER A 868 -35.58 15.85 8.02
CA SER A 868 -35.76 16.96 8.97
C SER A 868 -34.78 16.92 10.16
N ASN A 869 -34.16 15.77 10.42
CA ASN A 869 -33.26 15.54 11.54
C ASN A 869 -31.76 15.64 11.16
N ILE A 870 -31.44 16.06 9.93
CA ILE A 870 -30.05 16.27 9.51
C ILE A 870 -29.42 17.38 10.37
N PRO A 871 -28.28 17.15 11.04
CA PRO A 871 -27.63 18.18 11.84
C PRO A 871 -27.22 19.38 10.98
N SER A 872 -27.38 20.59 11.52
CA SER A 872 -27.21 21.84 10.76
C SER A 872 -25.84 21.97 10.09
N GLN A 873 -24.77 21.44 10.69
CA GLN A 873 -23.43 21.50 10.08
C GLN A 873 -23.27 20.64 8.81
N PHE A 874 -24.18 19.69 8.53
CA PHE A 874 -24.16 18.86 7.33
C PHE A 874 -25.13 19.34 6.24
N LEU A 875 -25.96 20.34 6.53
CA LEU A 875 -26.82 20.97 5.51
C LEU A 875 -25.96 21.78 4.51
N PHE A 876 -26.30 21.71 3.22
CA PHE A 876 -25.65 22.52 2.19
C PHE A 876 -26.24 23.94 2.16
N ASN A 877 -25.40 24.95 2.38
CA ASN A 877 -25.77 26.35 2.18
C ASN A 877 -25.63 26.73 0.71
N ASN A 878 -26.73 26.65 -0.05
CA ASN A 878 -26.71 26.97 -1.48
C ASN A 878 -26.39 28.45 -1.80
N THR A 879 -26.40 29.33 -0.79
CA THR A 879 -25.99 30.75 -0.89
C THR A 879 -24.49 30.99 -0.67
N GLU A 880 -23.79 30.19 0.15
CA GLU A 880 -22.32 30.33 0.34
C GLU A 880 -21.54 29.85 -0.89
N ASN A 881 -22.09 28.89 -1.63
CA ASN A 881 -21.49 28.38 -2.86
C ASN A 881 -21.43 29.41 -4.00
N GLU A 882 -22.03 30.60 -3.85
CA GLU A 882 -21.88 31.71 -4.80
C GLU A 882 -20.71 32.65 -4.45
N LEU A 883 -20.21 32.63 -3.22
CA LEU A 883 -19.07 33.46 -2.79
C LEU A 883 -17.71 32.85 -3.19
N ASN A 884 -17.68 31.55 -3.49
CA ASN A 884 -16.54 30.84 -4.07
C ASN A 884 -16.66 30.64 -5.60
N LYS A 885 -17.68 31.24 -6.26
CA LYS A 885 -17.84 31.25 -7.72
C LYS A 885 -16.96 32.31 -8.38
#